data_AF-A0A3N1W6R9-F1
#
_entry.id   AF-A0A3N1W6R9-F1
#
_cell.length_a   1.000
_cell.length_b   1.000
_cell.length_c   1.000
_cell.angle_alpha   90.00
_cell.angle_beta   90.00
_cell.angle_gamma   90.00
#
_symmetry.space_group_name_H-M   'P 1'
#
loop_
_entity.id
_entity.type
_entity.pdbx_description
1 polymer ?
#
loop_
_entity_poly.entity_id
_entity_poly.type
_entity_poly.pdbx_seq_one_letter_code
_entity_poly.pdbx_strand_id
1 'polypeptide(L)'
;MSSSVKMNVGRRVGTRLFSVTLLGSITLPLAALPFSVQAEEAKQVNFRIPGGSLSSALADFGRQSGMQVSYLPEYAAGQRSAGVTATTTPADALSRLLQGTGLSYSFTGSNTVTLSQSATTAAAGDDSLMLGTITVNAKAGGTPADAPYESAGSSAYLSGEQVDRFRGTSVGDFLSGVPGVLNGDGRNSGALDVNIRGMQGQGRVPVIVDGSSQETTIYQGYNGSNSRSYIDPDFIGSVSIEKGASMGADAVGATGGVVRVNTISAKDILLPGESIGVRLKGGFNGNSGSVPREGTRAGMKKTLGYVWDGPPTDMYYENDTNRPGLFEATGGSGSIAIAGTSEYFEGVAAYAQRYNGNYYAGKHGGNQPHPAFDVDNYGNERWINGGVSPYRAGEQVLNTSLNNESWLLKGKLKMVDNQTLEVGYSKYISDYGYQLGSTYYITQGLYQGRLSNITLDTWTARYNWQPEETDLINLKINTFYNKVDNRANATNYSNTQYVLNDAGMLVGSERWGGTLSNTSLLNTPAGDVSVEYGGGYTREDVGSPDGIVYTPSTFLSIPQPREGNRRESNAFTTVEWKPQDWLTLNGNLRYQHYKTLDNAPTLAEPYERTDKGWSRIASVTVEPWEGVKPYVKYSNVMRNPSIFESLTSPSFGMPVSDNPVKPEQARSYELGINFLRDGVFLPEDKLRLHAAYFDNNVDNYITRSNIPMETPWFTWYALGRVNLKSAEMRGYEVTAEYDTGKVFGSIGWNHYTHVMFCAVPGSINPEYTECAAGGIYNSFALQQVPPKDTVTVNLGSRFLDDKLTVGTRFNWIGSRYTEGIGDGSEKTIQSLGVGSIQASKWNPYALIDLYASYQLNKNASFDLNIDNLTDRYYVEAMSIMPQPGPGRTLRGSVTLKF
;
A
#
# COMPACT_ATOMS: atom_id res chain seq x y z
N MET A 1 12.89 -5.97 79.96
CA MET A 1 11.67 -6.80 79.90
C MET A 1 11.29 -6.87 78.42
N SER A 2 11.78 -7.86 77.66
CA SER A 2 11.10 -9.12 77.28
C SER A 2 9.61 -8.86 76.99
N SER A 3 9.10 -8.98 75.76
CA SER A 3 9.08 -10.20 74.96
C SER A 3 8.93 -9.96 73.44
N SER A 4 9.62 -10.80 72.68
CA SER A 4 9.69 -11.00 71.24
C SER A 4 8.60 -11.91 70.66
N VAL A 5 8.22 -11.73 69.38
CA VAL A 5 7.95 -12.79 68.35
C VAL A 5 8.08 -12.14 66.95
N LYS A 6 9.20 -12.29 66.24
CA LYS A 6 9.55 -13.24 65.14
C LYS A 6 8.72 -13.14 63.85
N MET A 7 9.39 -12.86 62.73
CA MET A 7 9.67 -13.89 61.71
C MET A 7 10.83 -13.48 60.77
N ASN A 8 11.60 -14.50 60.38
CA ASN A 8 12.95 -14.46 59.84
C ASN A 8 13.05 -13.97 58.39
N VAL A 9 14.07 -13.15 58.13
CA VAL A 9 14.64 -12.88 56.80
C VAL A 9 16.14 -13.18 56.86
N GLY A 10 16.62 -14.06 55.98
CA GLY A 10 18.03 -14.37 55.77
C GLY A 10 18.15 -15.38 54.62
N ARG A 11 18.38 -14.96 53.36
CA ARG A 11 19.64 -14.50 52.73
C ARG A 11 20.58 -15.67 52.39
N ARG A 12 20.78 -15.93 51.07
CA ARG A 12 22.06 -15.87 50.30
C ARG A 12 21.92 -16.60 48.95
N VAL A 13 22.10 -15.90 47.82
CA VAL A 13 23.33 -15.78 46.97
C VAL A 13 23.36 -16.82 45.84
N GLY A 14 23.54 -16.37 44.59
CA GLY A 14 24.21 -17.17 43.55
C GLY A 14 23.59 -17.24 42.14
N THR A 15 23.63 -16.13 41.41
CA THR A 15 24.16 -15.97 40.03
C THR A 15 23.88 -17.03 38.92
N ARG A 16 23.12 -16.57 37.90
CA ARG A 16 23.21 -16.75 36.42
C ARG A 16 22.84 -18.08 35.72
N LEU A 17 22.29 -17.83 34.51
CA LEU A 17 22.01 -18.68 33.33
C LEU A 17 20.74 -19.54 33.39
N PHE A 18 19.71 -19.13 32.63
CA PHE A 18 18.76 -19.97 31.85
C PHE A 18 17.97 -18.98 30.97
N SER A 19 18.25 -18.89 29.67
CA SER A 19 17.66 -19.69 28.58
C SER A 19 16.15 -19.50 28.45
N VAL A 20 15.80 -18.90 27.31
CA VAL A 20 14.48 -18.78 26.69
C VAL A 20 13.86 -20.16 26.57
N THR A 21 12.83 -20.47 27.36
CA THR A 21 11.81 -21.47 26.99
C THR A 21 10.56 -21.37 27.88
N LEU A 22 9.41 -21.31 27.20
CA LEU A 22 8.07 -21.74 27.61
C LEU A 22 7.23 -20.89 28.60
N LEU A 23 6.07 -20.42 28.11
CA LEU A 23 4.69 -20.85 28.47
C LEU A 23 3.71 -19.77 27.98
N GLY A 24 2.76 -19.98 27.06
CA GLY A 24 2.12 -21.24 26.68
C GLY A 24 1.02 -21.59 27.67
N SER A 25 -0.20 -21.05 27.46
CA SER A 25 -1.49 -21.71 27.76
C SER A 25 -2.68 -20.76 27.59
N ILE A 26 -3.13 -20.56 26.35
CA ILE A 26 -4.55 -20.41 26.05
C ILE A 26 -4.89 -21.55 25.11
N THR A 27 -5.11 -22.72 25.69
CA THR A 27 -5.82 -23.81 25.03
C THR A 27 -7.29 -23.46 25.05
N LEU A 28 -7.81 -22.89 23.96
CA LEU A 28 -9.22 -23.09 23.63
C LEU A 28 -9.40 -24.58 23.35
N PRO A 29 -10.38 -25.26 23.95
CA PRO A 29 -10.66 -26.63 23.58
C PRO A 29 -11.23 -26.59 22.16
N LEU A 30 -10.39 -26.93 21.16
CA LEU A 30 -10.90 -27.54 19.95
C LEU A 30 -11.59 -28.82 20.43
N ALA A 31 -12.91 -28.78 20.54
CA ALA A 31 -13.70 -29.99 20.55
C ALA A 31 -13.39 -30.70 19.23
N ALA A 32 -12.53 -31.71 19.28
CA ALA A 32 -12.40 -32.71 18.24
C ALA A 32 -13.74 -33.42 18.17
N LEU A 33 -14.65 -32.91 17.34
CA LEU A 33 -15.71 -33.74 16.80
C LEU A 33 -15.01 -34.92 16.11
N PRO A 34 -15.37 -36.18 16.42
CA PRO A 34 -14.91 -37.30 15.63
C PRO A 34 -15.51 -37.14 14.24
N PHE A 35 -14.75 -36.55 13.32
CA PHE A 35 -15.02 -36.70 11.90
C PHE A 35 -14.72 -38.16 11.58
N SER A 36 -15.77 -38.98 11.56
CA SER A 36 -15.76 -40.17 10.74
C SER A 36 -15.46 -39.72 9.32
N VAL A 37 -14.23 -39.98 8.87
CA VAL A 37 -13.87 -39.93 7.45
C VAL A 37 -14.69 -41.01 6.77
N GLN A 38 -15.91 -40.69 6.38
CA GLN A 38 -16.52 -41.38 5.26
C GLN A 38 -15.71 -40.94 4.05
N ALA A 39 -14.92 -41.85 3.49
CA ALA A 39 -14.44 -41.69 2.14
C ALA A 39 -15.68 -41.40 1.28
N GLU A 40 -15.77 -40.19 0.74
CA GLU A 40 -16.83 -39.84 -0.19
C GLU A 40 -16.61 -40.73 -1.41
N GLU A 41 -17.43 -41.77 -1.51
CA GLU A 41 -17.37 -42.78 -2.55
C GLU A 41 -17.57 -42.02 -3.87
N ALA A 42 -16.51 -41.88 -4.66
CA ALA A 42 -16.52 -41.11 -5.89
C ALA A 42 -17.70 -41.57 -6.75
N LYS A 43 -18.62 -40.64 -7.05
CA LYS A 43 -19.90 -40.91 -7.70
C LYS A 43 -19.69 -41.75 -8.96
N GLN A 44 -20.09 -43.02 -8.91
CA GLN A 44 -19.98 -43.90 -10.07
C GLN A 44 -21.06 -43.57 -11.09
N VAL A 45 -20.65 -43.43 -12.34
CA VAL A 45 -21.52 -43.15 -13.48
C VAL A 45 -21.45 -44.33 -14.43
N ASN A 46 -22.60 -44.76 -14.95
CA ASN A 46 -22.66 -45.83 -15.94
C ASN A 46 -22.38 -45.25 -17.33
N PHE A 47 -21.14 -45.40 -17.79
CA PHE A 47 -20.74 -44.94 -19.11
C PHE A 47 -20.99 -46.00 -20.19
N ARG A 48 -21.58 -45.57 -21.29
CA ARG A 48 -21.75 -46.33 -22.55
C ARG A 48 -21.36 -45.42 -23.71
N ILE A 49 -20.06 -45.35 -23.97
CA ILE A 49 -19.46 -44.49 -25.00
C ILE A 49 -18.82 -45.42 -26.03
N PRO A 50 -19.32 -45.47 -27.28
CA PRO A 50 -18.75 -46.32 -28.31
C PRO A 50 -17.37 -45.82 -28.73
N GLY A 51 -16.50 -46.73 -29.19
CA GLY A 51 -15.22 -46.37 -29.80
C GLY A 51 -15.44 -45.62 -31.12
N GLY A 52 -14.64 -44.58 -31.38
CA GLY A 52 -14.93 -43.63 -32.45
C GLY A 52 -13.92 -42.49 -32.53
N SER A 53 -14.32 -41.34 -33.08
CA SER A 53 -13.50 -40.13 -33.01
C SER A 53 -13.39 -39.67 -31.56
N LEU A 54 -12.23 -39.15 -31.18
CA LEU A 54 -12.05 -38.67 -29.81
C LEU A 54 -13.01 -37.53 -29.48
N SER A 55 -13.27 -36.63 -30.44
CA SER A 55 -14.24 -35.54 -30.29
C SER A 55 -15.65 -36.03 -29.96
N SER A 56 -16.15 -37.09 -30.61
CA SER A 56 -17.48 -37.64 -30.29
C SER A 56 -17.49 -38.32 -28.94
N ALA A 57 -16.41 -39.04 -28.61
CA ALA A 57 -16.28 -39.73 -27.32
C ALA A 57 -16.21 -38.76 -26.13
N LEU A 58 -15.52 -37.63 -26.28
CA LEU A 58 -15.45 -36.57 -25.27
C LEU A 58 -16.80 -35.83 -25.11
N ALA A 59 -17.52 -35.61 -26.21
CA ALA A 59 -18.88 -35.05 -26.16
C ALA A 59 -19.87 -35.99 -25.46
N ASP A 60 -19.79 -37.30 -25.73
CA ASP A 60 -20.59 -38.32 -25.04
C ASP A 60 -20.20 -38.47 -23.58
N PHE A 61 -18.91 -38.36 -23.26
CA PHE A 61 -18.41 -38.30 -21.89
C PHE A 61 -19.02 -37.13 -21.14
N GLY A 62 -18.93 -35.91 -21.66
CA GLY A 62 -19.48 -34.73 -21.00
C GLY A 62 -21.00 -34.83 -20.78
N ARG A 63 -21.73 -35.40 -21.74
CA ARG A 63 -23.17 -35.69 -21.58
C ARG A 63 -23.49 -36.69 -20.47
N GLN A 64 -22.71 -37.77 -20.37
CA GLN A 64 -22.98 -38.84 -19.41
C GLN A 64 -22.46 -38.53 -18.01
N SER A 65 -21.33 -37.81 -17.90
CA SER A 65 -20.73 -37.41 -16.62
C SER A 65 -21.32 -36.12 -16.05
N GLY A 66 -21.91 -35.27 -16.89
CA GLY A 66 -22.30 -33.90 -16.52
C GLY A 66 -21.12 -32.92 -16.48
N MET A 67 -19.94 -33.31 -16.96
CA MET A 67 -18.74 -32.47 -16.99
C MET A 67 -18.62 -31.70 -18.32
N GLN A 68 -18.13 -30.47 -18.23
CA GLN A 68 -17.70 -29.68 -19.38
C GLN A 68 -16.25 -30.02 -19.73
N VAL A 69 -16.03 -30.54 -20.93
CA VAL A 69 -14.68 -30.85 -21.43
C VAL A 69 -14.18 -29.67 -22.27
N SER A 70 -13.11 -29.01 -21.82
CA SER A 70 -12.45 -27.93 -22.54
C SER A 70 -11.15 -28.44 -23.20
N TYR A 71 -10.99 -28.20 -24.50
CA TYR A 71 -9.79 -28.58 -25.25
C TYR A 71 -9.70 -27.80 -26.55
N LEU A 72 -8.49 -27.61 -27.09
CA LEU A 72 -8.31 -27.04 -28.43
C LEU A 72 -8.75 -28.06 -29.50
N PRO A 73 -9.55 -27.68 -30.51
CA PRO A 73 -10.07 -28.62 -31.52
C PRO A 73 -8.99 -29.47 -32.21
N GLU A 74 -7.77 -28.95 -32.40
CA GLU A 74 -6.64 -29.70 -32.93
C GLU A 74 -6.24 -30.93 -32.10
N TYR A 75 -6.47 -30.92 -30.77
CA TYR A 75 -6.11 -32.05 -29.90
C TYR A 75 -6.96 -33.29 -30.16
N ALA A 76 -8.24 -33.10 -30.54
CA ALA A 76 -9.15 -34.20 -30.84
C ALA A 76 -9.24 -34.52 -32.33
N ALA A 77 -8.67 -33.68 -33.21
CA ALA A 77 -8.68 -33.88 -34.65
C ALA A 77 -7.83 -35.10 -35.03
N GLY A 78 -8.42 -36.04 -35.78
CA GLY A 78 -7.73 -37.27 -36.22
C GLY A 78 -7.47 -38.33 -35.13
N GLN A 79 -7.66 -38.01 -33.85
CA GLN A 79 -7.50 -38.95 -32.74
C GLN A 79 -8.72 -39.86 -32.59
N ARG A 80 -8.48 -41.11 -32.14
CA ARG A 80 -9.54 -42.10 -31.89
C ARG A 80 -9.54 -42.57 -30.44
N SER A 81 -10.73 -42.82 -29.93
CA SER A 81 -10.93 -43.42 -28.61
C SER A 81 -11.41 -44.86 -28.73
N ALA A 82 -10.96 -45.74 -27.84
CA ALA A 82 -11.47 -47.10 -27.71
C ALA A 82 -12.91 -47.15 -27.15
N GLY A 83 -13.43 -46.03 -26.65
CA GLY A 83 -14.71 -45.97 -25.96
C GLY A 83 -14.63 -46.52 -24.54
N VAL A 84 -15.71 -46.39 -23.78
CA VAL A 84 -15.81 -46.94 -22.43
C VAL A 84 -17.22 -47.47 -22.18
N THR A 85 -17.31 -48.72 -21.76
CA THR A 85 -18.56 -49.35 -21.28
C THR A 85 -18.31 -49.90 -19.89
N ALA A 86 -18.53 -49.09 -18.87
CA ALA A 86 -18.27 -49.43 -17.48
C ALA A 86 -19.04 -48.52 -16.53
N THR A 87 -19.40 -49.06 -15.35
CA THR A 87 -19.78 -48.23 -14.20
C THR A 87 -18.51 -47.90 -13.45
N THR A 88 -18.09 -46.63 -13.50
CA THR A 88 -16.79 -46.18 -12.99
C THR A 88 -16.82 -44.67 -12.71
N THR A 89 -15.75 -44.12 -12.17
CA THR A 89 -15.66 -42.67 -11.91
C THR A 89 -15.45 -41.90 -13.21
N PRO A 90 -15.87 -40.63 -13.31
CA PRO A 90 -15.57 -39.80 -14.47
C PRO A 90 -14.07 -39.70 -14.79
N ALA A 91 -13.21 -39.68 -13.77
CA ALA A 91 -11.76 -39.70 -13.96
C ALA A 91 -11.26 -40.99 -14.63
N ASP A 92 -11.70 -42.15 -14.16
CA ASP A 92 -11.33 -43.45 -14.75
C ASP A 92 -11.88 -43.61 -16.17
N ALA A 93 -13.11 -43.16 -16.41
CA ALA A 93 -13.72 -43.17 -17.73
C ALA A 93 -12.95 -42.28 -18.70
N LEU A 94 -12.58 -41.06 -18.31
CA LEU A 94 -11.82 -40.15 -19.15
C LEU A 94 -10.40 -40.66 -19.42
N SER A 95 -9.73 -41.23 -18.41
CA SER A 95 -8.43 -41.87 -18.56
C SER A 95 -8.46 -42.98 -19.63
N ARG A 96 -9.49 -43.84 -19.62
CA ARG A 96 -9.68 -44.88 -20.64
C ARG A 96 -9.99 -44.30 -22.02
N LEU A 97 -10.76 -43.21 -22.09
CA LEU A 97 -11.08 -42.57 -23.36
C LEU A 97 -9.86 -41.93 -24.03
N LEU A 98 -8.91 -41.42 -23.23
CA LEU A 98 -7.67 -40.77 -23.68
C LEU A 98 -6.50 -41.76 -23.84
N GLN A 99 -6.69 -43.03 -23.51
CA GLN A 99 -5.63 -44.02 -23.60
C GLN A 99 -5.12 -44.14 -25.04
N GLY A 100 -3.83 -43.86 -25.23
CA GLY A 100 -3.16 -43.93 -26.55
C GLY A 100 -3.26 -42.68 -27.42
N THR A 101 -3.89 -41.59 -26.94
CA THR A 101 -3.99 -40.32 -27.69
C THR A 101 -2.83 -39.37 -27.43
N GLY A 102 -2.01 -39.63 -26.39
CA GLY A 102 -0.95 -38.73 -25.94
C GLY A 102 -1.46 -37.49 -25.20
N LEU A 103 -2.76 -37.44 -24.88
CA LEU A 103 -3.38 -36.35 -24.15
C LEU A 103 -3.50 -36.70 -22.65
N SER A 104 -3.19 -35.73 -21.81
CA SER A 104 -3.46 -35.68 -20.37
C SER A 104 -4.71 -34.84 -20.07
N TYR A 105 -5.24 -34.97 -18.86
CA TYR A 105 -6.39 -34.18 -18.40
C TYR A 105 -6.14 -33.64 -16.99
N SER A 106 -6.72 -32.48 -16.70
CA SER A 106 -6.78 -31.90 -15.35
C SER A 106 -8.20 -31.39 -15.06
N PHE A 107 -8.68 -31.63 -13.84
CA PHE A 107 -9.95 -31.04 -13.39
C PHE A 107 -9.67 -29.60 -12.96
N THR A 108 -10.31 -28.64 -13.64
CA THR A 108 -10.10 -27.19 -13.45
C THR A 108 -11.28 -26.53 -12.73
N GLY A 109 -12.25 -27.34 -12.29
CA GLY A 109 -13.39 -26.96 -11.46
C GLY A 109 -14.26 -28.18 -11.16
N SER A 110 -15.29 -28.00 -10.32
CA SER A 110 -16.14 -29.10 -9.82
C SER A 110 -16.88 -29.88 -10.92
N ASN A 111 -17.14 -29.27 -12.08
CA ASN A 111 -17.75 -29.91 -13.25
C ASN A 111 -16.97 -29.62 -14.56
N THR A 112 -15.70 -29.20 -14.50
CA THR A 112 -14.93 -28.82 -15.71
C THR A 112 -13.62 -29.60 -15.77
N VAL A 113 -13.32 -30.16 -16.94
CA VAL A 113 -12.08 -30.89 -17.21
C VAL A 113 -11.41 -30.34 -18.46
N THR A 114 -10.11 -30.03 -18.36
CA THR A 114 -9.30 -29.49 -19.45
C THR A 114 -8.36 -30.57 -19.98
N LEU A 115 -8.23 -30.69 -21.30
CA LEU A 115 -7.26 -31.61 -21.93
C LEU A 115 -6.01 -30.86 -22.37
N SER A 116 -4.86 -31.50 -22.19
CA SER A 116 -3.54 -31.02 -22.64
C SER A 116 -2.75 -32.16 -23.30
N GLN A 117 -1.72 -31.85 -24.08
CA GLN A 117 -0.85 -32.89 -24.67
C GLN A 117 0.31 -33.18 -23.70
N SER A 118 0.58 -34.47 -23.42
CA SER A 118 1.74 -34.87 -22.63
C SER A 118 3.00 -34.65 -23.45
N ALA A 119 3.89 -33.78 -22.97
CA ALA A 119 5.05 -33.31 -23.72
C ALA A 119 6.09 -34.43 -23.94
N THR A 120 6.26 -34.83 -25.20
CA THR A 120 7.57 -35.27 -25.71
C THR A 120 7.94 -34.36 -26.87
N THR A 121 8.91 -33.47 -26.60
CA THR A 121 9.74 -32.71 -27.56
C THR A 121 9.02 -32.12 -28.79
N ALA A 122 8.62 -30.85 -28.72
CA ALA A 122 9.04 -29.80 -29.66
C ALA A 122 8.14 -28.55 -29.53
N ALA A 123 8.80 -27.41 -29.75
CA ALA A 123 8.27 -26.13 -30.23
C ALA A 123 7.40 -25.31 -29.25
N ALA A 124 8.07 -24.28 -28.73
CA ALA A 124 7.54 -23.03 -28.22
C ALA A 124 6.16 -22.66 -28.79
N GLY A 125 5.25 -22.42 -27.87
CA GLY A 125 3.96 -21.79 -28.10
C GLY A 125 3.46 -21.30 -26.75
N ASP A 126 3.52 -19.99 -26.58
CA ASP A 126 2.94 -19.21 -25.48
C ASP A 126 3.74 -19.13 -24.16
N ASP A 127 4.95 -18.58 -24.27
CA ASP A 127 5.71 -18.07 -23.13
C ASP A 127 5.72 -16.54 -23.22
N SER A 128 4.83 -15.87 -22.48
CA SER A 128 5.04 -14.45 -22.16
C SER A 128 6.20 -14.35 -21.17
N LEU A 129 7.40 -14.38 -21.73
CA LEU A 129 8.64 -13.96 -21.07
C LEU A 129 8.39 -12.57 -20.47
N MET A 130 8.44 -12.46 -19.14
CA MET A 130 8.07 -11.23 -18.44
C MET A 130 9.16 -10.19 -18.64
N LEU A 131 8.94 -9.28 -19.59
CA LEU A 131 9.48 -7.93 -19.52
C LEU A 131 8.37 -6.89 -19.72
N GLY A 132 8.53 -5.80 -18.99
CA GLY A 132 7.47 -4.91 -18.57
C GLY A 132 7.21 -5.08 -17.08
N THR A 133 6.89 -3.96 -16.42
CA THR A 133 6.18 -3.82 -15.14
C THR A 133 5.44 -5.09 -14.72
N ILE A 134 5.31 -5.38 -13.40
CA ILE A 134 4.27 -6.28 -12.84
C ILE A 134 2.88 -5.74 -13.25
N THR A 135 2.60 -5.84 -14.54
CA THR A 135 1.35 -5.74 -15.25
C THR A 135 0.92 -7.17 -15.21
N VAL A 136 -0.10 -7.40 -14.42
CA VAL A 136 -0.39 -8.71 -13.89
C VAL A 136 -1.08 -9.54 -14.97
N ASN A 137 -0.28 -9.96 -15.95
CA ASN A 137 -0.61 -10.99 -16.90
C ASN A 137 0.11 -12.22 -16.36
N ALA A 138 -0.65 -13.12 -15.74
CA ALA A 138 -0.12 -14.38 -15.27
C ALA A 138 0.40 -15.21 -16.45
N LYS A 139 1.36 -16.11 -16.20
CA LYS A 139 1.72 -17.16 -17.15
C LYS A 139 0.48 -17.93 -17.61
N ALA A 140 0.52 -18.57 -18.77
CA ALA A 140 -0.55 -19.44 -19.23
C ALA A 140 -0.93 -20.46 -18.12
N GLY A 141 -2.15 -20.36 -17.58
CA GLY A 141 -2.65 -21.19 -16.47
C GLY A 141 -2.52 -20.61 -15.06
N GLY A 142 -1.77 -19.53 -14.85
CA GLY A 142 -1.62 -18.84 -13.56
C GLY A 142 -2.68 -17.76 -13.31
N THR A 143 -2.80 -17.30 -12.07
CA THR A 143 -3.66 -16.18 -11.68
C THR A 143 -2.85 -14.92 -11.38
N PRO A 144 -3.44 -13.71 -11.45
CA PRO A 144 -2.80 -12.49 -10.99
C PRO A 144 -2.19 -12.53 -9.58
N ALA A 145 -2.77 -13.33 -8.69
CA ALA A 145 -2.29 -13.55 -7.34
C ALA A 145 -1.03 -14.44 -7.27
N ASP A 146 -0.68 -15.15 -8.34
CA ASP A 146 0.50 -16.02 -8.41
C ASP A 146 1.77 -15.23 -8.77
N ALA A 147 1.64 -14.10 -9.47
CA ALA A 147 2.77 -13.30 -9.97
C ALA A 147 3.83 -12.92 -8.91
N PRO A 148 3.45 -12.58 -7.65
CA PRO A 148 4.43 -12.29 -6.59
C PRO A 148 5.34 -13.47 -6.21
N TYR A 149 4.95 -14.69 -6.57
CA TYR A 149 5.63 -15.93 -6.20
C TYR A 149 6.37 -16.57 -7.40
N GLU A 150 6.45 -15.88 -8.53
CA GLU A 150 7.11 -16.39 -9.74
C GLU A 150 8.35 -15.58 -10.14
N SER A 151 8.41 -14.29 -9.79
CA SER A 151 9.42 -13.35 -10.28
C SER A 151 10.50 -13.03 -9.25
N ALA A 152 11.64 -12.52 -9.72
CA ALA A 152 12.72 -12.06 -8.85
C ALA A 152 12.32 -10.74 -8.16
N GLY A 153 12.20 -10.78 -6.84
CA GLY A 153 11.94 -9.60 -6.03
C GLY A 153 10.67 -9.71 -5.20
N SER A 154 10.59 -8.87 -4.19
CA SER A 154 9.44 -8.82 -3.29
C SER A 154 8.32 -7.98 -3.87
N SER A 155 7.13 -8.55 -3.98
CA SER A 155 5.94 -7.84 -4.47
C SER A 155 4.67 -8.34 -3.80
N ALA A 156 3.55 -7.68 -4.06
CA ALA A 156 2.23 -8.08 -3.60
C ALA A 156 1.17 -7.71 -4.65
N TYR A 157 0.10 -8.51 -4.71
CA TYR A 157 -1.06 -8.26 -5.54
C TYR A 157 -2.33 -8.27 -4.69
N LEU A 158 -3.18 -7.26 -4.86
CA LEU A 158 -4.50 -7.16 -4.24
C LEU A 158 -5.56 -7.10 -5.33
N SER A 159 -6.49 -8.05 -5.30
CA SER A 159 -7.67 -8.03 -6.17
C SER A 159 -8.68 -6.96 -5.71
N GLY A 160 -9.58 -6.54 -6.60
CA GLY A 160 -10.69 -5.63 -6.24
C GLY A 160 -11.54 -6.18 -5.08
N GLU A 161 -11.72 -7.49 -4.99
CA GLU A 161 -12.42 -8.15 -3.87
C GLU A 161 -11.65 -8.00 -2.55
N GLN A 162 -10.32 -8.19 -2.56
CA GLN A 162 -9.49 -7.98 -1.36
C GLN A 162 -9.47 -6.51 -0.94
N VAL A 163 -9.38 -5.60 -1.91
CA VAL A 163 -9.48 -4.16 -1.67
C VAL A 163 -10.84 -3.85 -1.02
N ASP A 164 -11.94 -4.34 -1.58
CA ASP A 164 -13.28 -4.12 -1.04
C ASP A 164 -13.46 -4.67 0.37
N ARG A 165 -12.96 -5.89 0.62
CA ARG A 165 -13.01 -6.54 1.93
C ARG A 165 -12.24 -5.76 2.99
N PHE A 166 -11.10 -5.16 2.63
CA PHE A 166 -10.17 -4.56 3.59
C PHE A 166 -10.04 -3.03 3.50
N ARG A 167 -10.84 -2.36 2.68
CA ARG A 167 -10.82 -0.89 2.45
C ARG A 167 -11.03 0.00 3.67
N GLY A 168 -11.40 -0.55 4.83
CA GLY A 168 -11.52 0.20 6.07
C GLY A 168 -12.51 1.38 6.01
N THR A 169 -12.29 2.39 6.84
CA THR A 169 -13.01 3.68 6.84
C THR A 169 -12.18 4.82 6.24
N SER A 170 -10.89 4.60 6.02
CA SER A 170 -9.98 5.55 5.36
C SER A 170 -9.41 4.92 4.09
N VAL A 171 -9.14 5.76 3.08
CA VAL A 171 -8.77 5.32 1.73
C VAL A 171 -7.58 4.35 1.70
N GLY A 172 -6.57 4.54 2.54
CA GLY A 172 -5.37 3.66 2.56
C GLY A 172 -5.50 2.36 3.34
N ASP A 173 -6.65 2.06 3.95
CA ASP A 173 -6.80 0.89 4.82
C ASP A 173 -6.71 -0.43 4.04
N PHE A 174 -6.95 -0.44 2.72
CA PHE A 174 -6.79 -1.64 1.90
C PHE A 174 -5.34 -2.15 1.85
N LEU A 175 -4.35 -1.30 2.15
CA LEU A 175 -2.94 -1.70 2.26
C LEU A 175 -2.65 -2.43 3.58
N SER A 176 -3.57 -2.35 4.56
CA SER A 176 -3.42 -3.03 5.83
C SER A 176 -3.32 -4.54 5.64
N GLY A 177 -2.23 -5.10 6.13
CA GLY A 177 -1.96 -6.52 6.06
C GLY A 177 -0.82 -6.88 5.11
N VAL A 178 -0.44 -6.00 4.19
CA VAL A 178 0.66 -6.24 3.24
C VAL A 178 2.01 -6.06 3.97
N PRO A 179 2.88 -7.10 4.05
CA PRO A 179 4.13 -7.01 4.79
C PRO A 179 5.05 -5.93 4.25
N GLY A 180 5.68 -5.14 5.14
CA GLY A 180 6.62 -4.08 4.76
C GLY A 180 5.97 -2.86 4.10
N VAL A 181 4.63 -2.80 4.03
CA VAL A 181 3.87 -1.69 3.45
C VAL A 181 2.95 -1.07 4.51
N LEU A 182 2.99 0.25 4.64
CA LEU A 182 2.18 1.01 5.57
C LEU A 182 1.65 2.28 4.90
N ASN A 183 0.55 2.83 5.42
CA ASN A 183 0.06 4.14 5.02
C ASN A 183 0.41 5.16 6.12
N GLY A 184 1.14 6.21 5.76
CA GLY A 184 1.58 7.30 6.64
C GLY A 184 0.58 8.45 6.77
N ASP A 185 -0.58 8.40 6.11
CA ASP A 185 -1.67 9.37 6.30
C ASP A 185 -2.25 9.24 7.71
N GLY A 186 -2.39 10.36 8.42
CA GLY A 186 -2.96 10.41 9.78
C GLY A 186 -4.49 10.27 9.83
N ARG A 187 -5.11 9.70 8.79
CA ARG A 187 -6.58 9.63 8.59
C ARG A 187 -7.28 11.00 8.60
N ASN A 188 -6.63 12.02 8.07
CA ASN A 188 -7.15 13.39 8.02
C ASN A 188 -6.97 14.07 6.65
N SER A 189 -6.86 13.25 5.60
CA SER A 189 -6.75 13.78 4.24
C SER A 189 -7.49 12.98 3.19
N GLY A 190 -7.86 11.73 3.47
CA GLY A 190 -8.42 10.83 2.47
C GLY A 190 -7.42 10.46 1.38
N ALA A 191 -6.11 10.60 1.67
CA ALA A 191 -5.04 10.35 0.72
C ALA A 191 -4.26 9.08 1.05
N LEU A 192 -3.48 8.63 0.08
CA LEU A 192 -2.46 7.60 0.22
C LEU A 192 -1.09 8.27 0.37
N ASP A 193 -0.39 7.91 1.44
CA ASP A 193 1.02 8.26 1.70
C ASP A 193 1.80 6.98 2.00
N VAL A 194 2.21 6.27 0.95
CA VAL A 194 2.69 4.89 1.10
C VAL A 194 4.14 4.87 1.57
N ASN A 195 4.39 4.05 2.59
CA ASN A 195 5.73 3.69 3.04
C ASN A 195 6.02 2.24 2.67
N ILE A 196 7.16 1.99 2.04
CA ILE A 196 7.67 0.64 1.77
C ILE A 196 9.07 0.53 2.32
N ARG A 197 9.29 -0.43 3.22
CA ARG A 197 10.62 -0.70 3.80
C ARG A 197 11.30 0.53 4.46
N GLY A 198 10.51 1.44 5.05
CA GLY A 198 11.01 2.66 5.68
C GLY A 198 11.22 3.84 4.72
N MET A 199 10.93 3.65 3.42
CA MET A 199 11.00 4.70 2.40
C MET A 199 9.60 5.27 2.16
N GLN A 200 9.46 6.59 2.18
CA GLN A 200 8.17 7.28 2.01
C GLN A 200 8.35 8.68 1.43
N GLY A 201 7.34 9.13 0.69
CA GLY A 201 7.19 10.51 0.22
C GLY A 201 8.19 10.96 -0.85
N GLN A 202 7.95 12.15 -1.39
CA GLN A 202 8.81 12.84 -2.37
C GLN A 202 9.18 11.98 -3.58
N GLY A 203 8.27 11.13 -4.05
CA GLY A 203 8.49 10.22 -5.17
C GLY A 203 9.40 9.01 -4.88
N ARG A 204 9.75 8.72 -3.61
CA ARG A 204 10.47 7.47 -3.26
C ARG A 204 9.60 6.22 -3.42
N VAL A 205 8.29 6.37 -3.16
CA VAL A 205 7.26 5.35 -3.36
C VAL A 205 6.08 5.98 -4.11
N PRO A 206 6.17 6.14 -5.45
CA PRO A 206 5.09 6.74 -6.22
C PRO A 206 3.88 5.80 -6.30
N VAL A 207 2.69 6.40 -6.24
CA VAL A 207 1.42 5.75 -6.57
C VAL A 207 1.04 6.11 -8.01
N ILE A 208 0.92 5.08 -8.86
CA ILE A 208 0.61 5.20 -10.29
C ILE A 208 -0.81 4.67 -10.51
N VAL A 209 -1.73 5.54 -10.95
CA VAL A 209 -3.12 5.18 -11.25
C VAL A 209 -3.31 5.18 -12.75
N ASP A 210 -3.59 4.03 -13.34
CA ASP A 210 -3.74 3.86 -14.80
C ASP A 210 -2.57 4.43 -15.63
N GLY A 211 -1.34 4.40 -15.08
CA GLY A 211 -0.14 4.95 -15.71
C GLY A 211 0.11 6.44 -15.42
N SER A 212 -0.77 7.10 -14.66
CA SER A 212 -0.65 8.49 -14.25
C SER A 212 -0.05 8.63 -12.84
N SER A 213 0.92 9.53 -12.67
CA SER A 213 1.46 9.91 -11.36
C SER A 213 0.83 11.23 -10.90
N GLN A 214 0.10 11.18 -9.77
CA GLN A 214 -0.72 12.28 -9.26
C GLN A 214 -0.31 12.75 -7.84
N GLU A 215 0.88 12.33 -7.40
CA GLU A 215 1.37 12.65 -6.05
C GLU A 215 1.62 14.15 -5.88
N THR A 216 1.13 14.71 -4.77
CA THR A 216 1.49 16.06 -4.30
C THR A 216 1.99 16.00 -2.85
N THR A 217 3.06 16.72 -2.51
CA THR A 217 3.61 16.73 -1.14
C THR A 217 3.17 17.98 -0.39
N ILE A 218 2.52 17.80 0.77
CA ILE A 218 2.08 18.88 1.64
C ILE A 218 2.99 19.02 2.84
N TYR A 219 3.36 20.27 3.16
CA TYR A 219 4.13 20.61 4.35
C TYR A 219 3.26 20.47 5.62
N GLN A 220 3.75 19.76 6.63
CA GLN A 220 3.04 19.56 7.91
C GLN A 220 3.52 20.50 9.02
N GLY A 221 3.98 21.70 8.63
CA GLY A 221 4.69 22.60 9.53
C GLY A 221 5.99 21.98 10.01
N TYR A 222 6.48 22.39 11.18
CA TYR A 222 7.72 21.84 11.71
C TYR A 222 7.69 20.32 11.90
N ASN A 223 6.53 19.66 11.87
CA ASN A 223 6.44 18.24 12.18
C ASN A 223 6.67 17.28 11.00
N GLY A 224 6.86 17.76 9.78
CA GLY A 224 7.14 16.88 8.64
C GLY A 224 6.55 17.33 7.31
N SER A 225 6.30 16.33 6.48
CA SER A 225 5.61 16.44 5.19
C SER A 225 4.94 15.11 4.87
N ASN A 226 3.83 15.15 4.13
CA ASN A 226 3.14 13.95 3.66
C ASN A 226 2.93 14.05 2.15
N SER A 227 3.25 12.98 1.43
CA SER A 227 2.86 12.84 0.03
C SER A 227 1.41 12.35 -0.03
N ARG A 228 0.64 12.86 -0.98
CA ARG A 228 -0.78 12.57 -1.11
C ARG A 228 -1.12 12.17 -2.52
N SER A 229 -1.72 11.00 -2.65
CA SER A 229 -2.39 10.52 -3.86
C SER A 229 -3.84 10.19 -3.53
N TYR A 230 -4.76 10.43 -4.46
CA TYR A 230 -6.19 10.36 -4.22
C TYR A 230 -6.88 9.40 -5.18
N ILE A 231 -7.66 8.47 -4.64
CA ILE A 231 -8.44 7.52 -5.45
C ILE A 231 -9.65 7.07 -4.63
N ASP A 232 -10.80 6.95 -5.27
CA ASP A 232 -11.95 6.31 -4.62
C ASP A 232 -11.75 4.79 -4.61
N PRO A 233 -11.80 4.12 -3.44
CA PRO A 233 -11.70 2.67 -3.36
C PRO A 233 -12.72 1.90 -4.21
N ASP A 234 -13.91 2.46 -4.48
CA ASP A 234 -14.93 1.80 -5.31
C ASP A 234 -14.53 1.69 -6.80
N PHE A 235 -13.54 2.49 -7.22
CA PHE A 235 -13.00 2.48 -8.57
C PHE A 235 -11.74 1.63 -8.71
N ILE A 236 -11.21 1.06 -7.62
CA ILE A 236 -10.02 0.19 -7.67
C ILE A 236 -10.43 -1.20 -8.18
N GLY A 237 -9.90 -1.61 -9.34
CA GLY A 237 -10.06 -2.96 -9.87
C GLY A 237 -8.95 -3.91 -9.39
N SER A 238 -7.73 -3.41 -9.25
CA SER A 238 -6.61 -4.14 -8.65
C SER A 238 -5.48 -3.21 -8.20
N VAL A 239 -4.64 -3.72 -7.29
CA VAL A 239 -3.41 -3.05 -6.85
C VAL A 239 -2.24 -4.02 -6.97
N SER A 240 -1.15 -3.57 -7.57
CA SER A 240 0.14 -4.26 -7.63
C SER A 240 1.17 -3.42 -6.90
N ILE A 241 1.93 -4.04 -6.00
CA ILE A 241 2.95 -3.38 -5.19
C ILE A 241 4.29 -4.06 -5.46
N GLU A 242 5.25 -3.30 -5.95
CA GLU A 242 6.63 -3.74 -6.11
C GLU A 242 7.48 -3.10 -5.02
N LYS A 243 8.25 -3.89 -4.28
CA LYS A 243 9.07 -3.39 -3.16
C LYS A 243 10.52 -3.25 -3.58
N GLY A 244 11.15 -2.14 -3.17
CA GLY A 244 12.48 -1.76 -3.61
C GLY A 244 12.51 -1.21 -5.04
N ALA A 245 13.71 -1.18 -5.63
CA ALA A 245 13.90 -0.64 -6.98
C ALA A 245 13.15 -1.43 -8.06
N SER A 246 12.49 -0.72 -8.96
CA SER A 246 11.71 -1.28 -10.07
C SER A 246 12.37 -1.04 -11.43
N MET A 247 12.27 -2.05 -12.31
CA MET A 247 12.70 -1.95 -13.71
C MET A 247 11.62 -1.32 -14.62
N GLY A 248 10.39 -1.14 -14.12
CA GLY A 248 9.25 -0.69 -14.91
C GLY A 248 9.45 0.71 -15.53
N ALA A 249 8.91 0.92 -16.72
CA ALA A 249 9.02 2.17 -17.49
C ALA A 249 8.45 3.39 -16.75
N ASP A 250 7.42 3.17 -15.93
CA ASP A 250 6.71 4.14 -15.10
C ASP A 250 7.40 4.44 -13.75
N ALA A 251 8.39 3.65 -13.37
CA ALA A 251 9.01 3.66 -12.05
C ALA A 251 10.26 4.56 -11.93
N VAL A 252 10.26 5.73 -12.57
CA VAL A 252 11.43 6.61 -12.57
C VAL A 252 11.64 7.21 -11.18
N GLY A 253 12.86 7.08 -10.64
CA GLY A 253 13.21 7.59 -9.30
C GLY A 253 12.60 6.81 -8.12
N ALA A 254 11.88 5.71 -8.36
CA ALA A 254 11.29 4.88 -7.31
C ALA A 254 12.37 4.06 -6.58
N THR A 255 12.77 4.52 -5.39
CA THR A 255 13.85 3.90 -4.58
C THR A 255 13.32 2.96 -3.50
N GLY A 256 12.11 3.20 -2.99
CA GLY A 256 11.47 2.37 -1.97
C GLY A 256 10.54 1.30 -2.52
N GLY A 257 9.97 1.52 -3.71
CA GLY A 257 8.96 0.66 -4.32
C GLY A 257 8.01 1.47 -5.19
N VAL A 258 7.03 0.80 -5.80
CA VAL A 258 5.97 1.44 -6.60
C VAL A 258 4.64 0.77 -6.28
N VAL A 259 3.59 1.58 -6.12
CA VAL A 259 2.21 1.10 -6.02
C VAL A 259 1.49 1.42 -7.32
N ARG A 260 0.96 0.40 -7.99
CA ARG A 260 0.23 0.52 -9.25
C ARG A 260 -1.22 0.16 -9.03
N VAL A 261 -2.11 1.08 -9.35
CA VAL A 261 -3.55 0.90 -9.22
C VAL A 261 -4.17 0.91 -10.60
N ASN A 262 -4.90 -0.16 -10.92
CA ASN A 262 -5.73 -0.21 -12.12
C ASN A 262 -7.17 0.04 -11.71
N THR A 263 -7.82 1.02 -12.36
CA THR A 263 -9.24 1.25 -12.13
C THR A 263 -10.10 0.18 -12.80
N ILE A 264 -11.34 0.06 -12.35
CA ILE A 264 -12.33 -0.87 -12.91
C ILE A 264 -12.41 -0.79 -14.45
N SER A 265 -12.60 -1.94 -15.09
CA SER A 265 -12.85 -2.08 -16.52
C SER A 265 -14.19 -2.78 -16.78
N ALA A 266 -14.59 -2.99 -18.04
CA ALA A 266 -15.90 -3.58 -18.33
C ALA A 266 -16.05 -4.98 -17.73
N LYS A 267 -14.97 -5.78 -17.65
CA LYS A 267 -14.99 -7.12 -17.05
C LYS A 267 -15.36 -7.13 -15.56
N ASP A 268 -15.11 -6.02 -14.86
CA ASP A 268 -15.41 -5.91 -13.43
C ASP A 268 -16.89 -5.58 -13.20
N ILE A 269 -17.60 -5.15 -14.24
CA ILE A 269 -18.99 -4.69 -14.23
C ILE A 269 -19.92 -5.71 -14.88
N LEU A 270 -19.56 -6.21 -16.06
CA LEU A 270 -20.36 -7.12 -16.87
C LEU A 270 -20.50 -8.50 -16.21
N LEU A 271 -21.68 -9.10 -16.38
CA LEU A 271 -21.88 -10.51 -16.07
C LEU A 271 -21.26 -11.38 -17.16
N PRO A 272 -20.86 -12.64 -16.86
CA PRO A 272 -20.30 -13.54 -17.86
C PRO A 272 -21.22 -13.70 -19.07
N GLY A 273 -20.71 -13.41 -20.27
CA GLY A 273 -21.43 -13.52 -21.54
C GLY A 273 -22.25 -12.29 -21.94
N GLU A 274 -22.37 -11.27 -21.08
CA GLU A 274 -23.13 -10.04 -21.40
C GLU A 274 -22.23 -8.98 -22.04
N SER A 275 -22.78 -8.22 -22.99
CA SER A 275 -22.07 -7.15 -23.70
C SER A 275 -22.35 -5.75 -23.15
N ILE A 276 -23.42 -5.58 -22.38
CA ILE A 276 -23.77 -4.33 -21.69
C ILE A 276 -24.22 -4.71 -20.29
N GLY A 277 -23.89 -3.88 -19.30
CA GLY A 277 -24.30 -4.15 -17.93
C GLY A 277 -24.13 -2.96 -17.01
N VAL A 278 -24.79 -3.05 -15.86
CA VAL A 278 -24.77 -2.00 -14.83
C VAL A 278 -24.43 -2.63 -13.48
N ARG A 279 -23.47 -2.03 -12.77
CA ARG A 279 -23.17 -2.31 -11.37
C ARG A 279 -23.71 -1.18 -10.50
N LEU A 280 -24.60 -1.50 -9.57
CA LEU A 280 -25.00 -0.64 -8.47
C LEU A 280 -24.36 -1.15 -7.18
N LYS A 281 -23.77 -0.27 -6.39
CA LYS A 281 -23.22 -0.64 -5.08
C LYS A 281 -23.68 0.37 -4.05
N GLY A 282 -24.17 -0.12 -2.92
CA GLY A 282 -24.55 0.69 -1.77
C GLY A 282 -23.91 0.11 -0.51
N GLY A 283 -23.40 0.96 0.37
CA GLY A 283 -22.77 0.53 1.61
C GLY A 283 -23.00 1.50 2.75
N PHE A 284 -22.87 0.97 3.97
CA PHE A 284 -22.94 1.73 5.20
C PHE A 284 -21.71 1.44 6.06
N ASN A 285 -21.39 2.38 6.93
CA ASN A 285 -20.47 2.18 8.04
C ASN A 285 -21.03 2.85 9.30
N GLY A 286 -20.77 2.25 10.46
CA GLY A 286 -21.03 2.87 11.76
C GLY A 286 -19.83 3.65 12.27
N ASN A 287 -19.87 3.94 13.58
CA ASN A 287 -18.76 4.52 14.34
C ASN A 287 -18.31 5.92 13.90
N SER A 288 -19.21 6.77 13.41
CA SER A 288 -18.91 8.17 13.09
C SER A 288 -20.01 9.11 13.56
N GLY A 289 -19.62 10.35 13.86
CA GLY A 289 -20.51 11.43 14.24
C GLY A 289 -20.40 12.58 13.25
N SER A 290 -21.41 13.45 13.20
CA SER A 290 -21.38 14.63 12.33
C SER A 290 -20.18 15.51 12.65
N VAL A 291 -19.72 16.26 11.64
CA VAL A 291 -18.64 17.24 11.82
C VAL A 291 -19.13 18.33 12.77
N PRO A 292 -18.47 18.54 13.93
CA PRO A 292 -18.90 19.56 14.87
C PRO A 292 -18.54 20.96 14.37
N ARG A 293 -19.02 22.00 15.05
CA ARG A 293 -18.73 23.39 14.67
C ARG A 293 -17.23 23.66 14.70
N GLU A 294 -16.74 24.48 13.77
CA GLU A 294 -15.37 25.00 13.80
C GLU A 294 -15.03 25.57 15.20
N GLY A 295 -13.89 25.15 15.74
CA GLY A 295 -13.39 25.56 17.05
C GLY A 295 -13.85 24.68 18.21
N THR A 296 -14.71 23.68 17.99
CA THR A 296 -15.03 22.65 18.99
C THR A 296 -13.75 21.99 19.46
N ARG A 297 -13.52 21.88 20.77
CA ARG A 297 -12.29 21.35 21.35
C ARG A 297 -12.42 19.89 21.72
N ALA A 298 -11.31 19.15 21.77
CA ALA A 298 -11.28 17.75 22.16
C ALA A 298 -10.08 17.35 23.00
N GLY A 299 -10.20 16.21 23.65
CA GLY A 299 -9.14 15.56 24.40
C GLY A 299 -8.74 16.27 25.68
N MET A 300 -7.65 15.78 26.25
CA MET A 300 -7.05 16.25 27.49
C MET A 300 -6.46 17.65 27.30
N LYS A 301 -6.69 18.53 28.27
CA LYS A 301 -6.13 19.87 28.31
C LYS A 301 -4.62 19.78 28.45
N LYS A 302 -3.92 20.64 27.71
CA LYS A 302 -2.45 20.66 27.69
C LYS A 302 -1.84 21.15 29.02
N THR A 303 -2.53 22.06 29.70
CA THR A 303 -2.11 22.61 30.99
C THR A 303 -3.00 22.02 32.08
N LEU A 304 -2.45 21.12 32.89
CA LEU A 304 -3.16 20.40 33.96
C LEU A 304 -2.81 20.91 35.37
N GLY A 305 -2.01 21.97 35.48
CA GLY A 305 -1.53 22.50 36.75
C GLY A 305 -0.36 21.71 37.34
N TYR A 306 0.04 22.07 38.55
CA TYR A 306 1.14 21.43 39.25
C TYR A 306 0.63 20.38 40.25
N VAL A 307 1.49 19.44 40.63
CA VAL A 307 1.11 18.34 41.53
C VAL A 307 0.69 18.85 42.92
N TRP A 308 1.28 19.97 43.39
CA TRP A 308 0.89 20.59 44.66
C TRP A 308 -0.50 21.23 44.65
N ASP A 309 -1.08 21.49 43.46
CA ASP A 309 -2.47 21.95 43.32
C ASP A 309 -3.47 20.79 43.56
N GLY A 310 -2.97 19.57 43.75
CA GLY A 310 -3.74 18.33 43.84
C GLY A 310 -4.04 17.73 42.46
N PRO A 311 -4.75 16.58 42.40
CA PRO A 311 -5.15 15.98 41.14
C PRO A 311 -6.10 16.91 40.35
N PRO A 312 -5.90 17.09 39.04
CA PRO A 312 -6.74 17.97 38.25
C PRO A 312 -8.18 17.41 38.15
N THR A 313 -9.16 18.23 38.49
CA THR A 313 -10.59 17.85 38.47
C THR A 313 -11.26 18.04 37.12
N ASP A 314 -10.71 18.92 36.26
CA ASP A 314 -11.24 19.25 34.94
C ASP A 314 -10.14 19.11 33.88
N MET A 315 -9.89 17.85 33.51
CA MET A 315 -8.75 17.45 32.69
C MET A 315 -9.01 17.49 31.18
N TYR A 316 -10.27 17.58 30.75
CA TYR A 316 -10.65 17.34 29.37
C TYR A 316 -11.58 18.44 28.86
N TYR A 317 -11.52 18.74 27.57
CA TYR A 317 -12.52 19.61 26.94
C TYR A 317 -13.87 18.89 26.83
N GLU A 318 -14.98 19.64 26.81
CA GLU A 318 -16.28 19.04 26.48
C GLU A 318 -16.33 18.72 24.98
N ASN A 319 -16.44 17.44 24.67
CA ASN A 319 -16.53 16.90 23.32
C ASN A 319 -17.40 15.65 23.35
N ASP A 320 -17.89 15.24 22.19
CA ASP A 320 -18.78 14.11 22.09
C ASP A 320 -18.08 12.79 22.43
N THR A 321 -18.66 12.09 23.40
CA THR A 321 -18.27 10.73 23.83
C THR A 321 -19.44 9.75 23.70
N ASN A 322 -20.59 10.23 23.24
CA ASN A 322 -21.80 9.47 23.01
C ASN A 322 -21.72 8.77 21.65
N ARG A 323 -20.82 7.79 21.59
CA ARG A 323 -20.61 6.98 20.40
C ARG A 323 -21.90 6.25 19.98
N PRO A 324 -22.28 6.31 18.69
CA PRO A 324 -23.40 5.57 18.12
C PRO A 324 -23.39 4.07 18.40
N GLY A 325 -24.56 3.44 18.34
CA GLY A 325 -24.69 1.99 18.49
C GLY A 325 -23.96 1.22 17.38
N LEU A 326 -23.54 -0.02 17.63
CA LEU A 326 -22.77 -0.82 16.65
C LEU A 326 -23.52 -1.00 15.31
N PHE A 327 -24.84 -1.13 15.35
CA PHE A 327 -25.70 -1.34 14.18
C PHE A 327 -26.27 -0.03 13.63
N GLU A 328 -25.92 1.11 14.21
CA GLU A 328 -26.34 2.41 13.72
C GLU A 328 -25.46 2.82 12.54
N ALA A 329 -26.09 2.99 11.37
CA ALA A 329 -25.40 3.47 10.17
C ALA A 329 -25.22 4.99 10.27
N THR A 330 -23.98 5.45 10.29
CA THR A 330 -23.62 6.87 10.48
C THR A 330 -22.80 7.45 9.33
N GLY A 331 -22.27 6.59 8.47
CA GLY A 331 -21.67 6.92 7.19
C GLY A 331 -22.08 5.91 6.12
N GLY A 332 -21.70 6.17 4.88
CA GLY A 332 -22.01 5.27 3.77
C GLY A 332 -21.40 5.69 2.45
N SER A 333 -21.60 4.82 1.46
CA SER A 333 -21.14 5.03 0.09
C SER A 333 -22.16 4.49 -0.90
N GLY A 334 -22.25 5.12 -2.06
CA GLY A 334 -23.04 4.65 -3.19
C GLY A 334 -22.26 4.83 -4.49
N SER A 335 -22.28 3.82 -5.36
CA SER A 335 -21.70 3.94 -6.70
C SER A 335 -22.56 3.27 -7.76
N ILE A 336 -22.53 3.85 -8.96
CA ILE A 336 -23.09 3.31 -10.19
C ILE A 336 -21.96 3.21 -11.20
N ALA A 337 -21.86 2.07 -11.89
CA ALA A 337 -20.96 1.89 -13.02
C ALA A 337 -21.71 1.21 -14.16
N ILE A 338 -21.57 1.74 -15.36
CA ILE A 338 -22.16 1.23 -16.59
C ILE A 338 -21.01 0.81 -17.49
N ALA A 339 -21.11 -0.38 -18.08
CA ALA A 339 -20.14 -0.89 -19.02
C ALA A 339 -20.79 -1.39 -20.29
N GLY A 340 -20.07 -1.27 -21.40
CA GLY A 340 -20.40 -1.88 -22.67
C GLY A 340 -19.14 -2.42 -23.34
N THR A 341 -19.22 -3.56 -23.99
CA THR A 341 -18.12 -4.16 -24.74
C THR A 341 -18.64 -4.78 -26.04
N SER A 342 -17.82 -4.68 -27.08
CA SER A 342 -17.99 -5.32 -28.37
C SER A 342 -16.63 -5.83 -28.87
N GLU A 343 -16.61 -6.38 -30.08
CA GLU A 343 -15.36 -6.74 -30.75
C GLU A 343 -14.47 -5.52 -31.06
N TYR A 344 -15.05 -4.32 -31.21
CA TYR A 344 -14.33 -3.09 -31.59
C TYR A 344 -14.15 -2.08 -30.46
N PHE A 345 -14.97 -2.14 -29.41
CA PHE A 345 -14.98 -1.10 -28.37
C PHE A 345 -15.26 -1.67 -26.99
N GLU A 346 -14.70 -1.06 -25.95
CA GLU A 346 -15.07 -1.24 -24.56
C GLU A 346 -15.23 0.13 -23.90
N GLY A 347 -16.30 0.35 -23.16
CA GLY A 347 -16.58 1.60 -22.47
C GLY A 347 -16.98 1.37 -21.03
N VAL A 348 -16.54 2.27 -20.14
CA VAL A 348 -16.95 2.32 -18.74
C VAL A 348 -17.28 3.76 -18.37
N ALA A 349 -18.41 3.96 -17.70
CA ALA A 349 -18.77 5.20 -17.04
C ALA A 349 -19.20 4.91 -15.61
N ALA A 350 -18.59 5.57 -14.62
CA ALA A 350 -18.89 5.35 -13.22
C ALA A 350 -18.93 6.65 -12.42
N TYR A 351 -19.76 6.64 -11.38
CA TYR A 351 -19.92 7.69 -10.40
C TYR A 351 -19.96 7.06 -9.00
N ALA A 352 -19.28 7.68 -8.04
CA ALA A 352 -19.29 7.27 -6.64
C ALA A 352 -19.43 8.49 -5.72
N GLN A 353 -20.21 8.33 -4.66
CA GLN A 353 -20.29 9.27 -3.53
C GLN A 353 -20.01 8.52 -2.24
N ARG A 354 -19.22 9.12 -1.36
CA ARG A 354 -18.91 8.58 -0.04
C ARG A 354 -18.98 9.68 1.00
N TYR A 355 -19.62 9.38 2.12
CA TYR A 355 -19.65 10.25 3.28
C TYR A 355 -19.30 9.48 4.55
N ASN A 356 -18.34 10.00 5.31
CA ASN A 356 -18.04 9.56 6.65
C ASN A 356 -17.78 10.76 7.55
N GLY A 357 -18.45 10.80 8.70
CA GLY A 357 -18.20 11.79 9.74
C GLY A 357 -16.87 11.55 10.48
N ASN A 358 -16.62 12.33 11.52
CA ASN A 358 -15.49 12.08 12.41
C ASN A 358 -15.72 10.78 13.19
N TYR A 359 -14.74 9.87 13.20
CA TYR A 359 -14.89 8.58 13.87
C TYR A 359 -14.70 8.68 15.38
N TYR A 360 -15.15 7.69 16.15
CA TYR A 360 -14.88 7.60 17.59
C TYR A 360 -13.74 6.62 17.87
N ALA A 361 -12.92 6.94 18.88
CA ALA A 361 -11.83 6.10 19.34
C ALA A 361 -12.33 4.80 20.02
N GLY A 362 -11.46 3.78 20.09
CA GLY A 362 -11.71 2.58 20.87
C GLY A 362 -11.84 2.84 22.38
N LYS A 363 -12.32 1.86 23.14
CA LYS A 363 -12.54 2.00 24.60
C LYS A 363 -11.60 1.17 25.47
N HIS A 364 -10.82 0.25 24.90
CA HIS A 364 -10.05 -0.73 25.69
C HIS A 364 -8.53 -0.68 25.45
N GLY A 365 -7.73 -1.13 26.42
CA GLY A 365 -6.31 -1.43 26.19
C GLY A 365 -5.26 -0.61 26.91
N GLY A 366 -5.64 0.26 27.86
CA GLY A 366 -4.71 0.93 28.80
C GLY A 366 -3.86 2.05 28.19
N ASN A 367 -4.01 2.33 26.90
CA ASN A 367 -3.25 3.35 26.17
C ASN A 367 -3.92 4.74 26.21
N GLN A 368 -5.10 4.84 26.80
CA GLN A 368 -5.87 6.08 26.91
C GLN A 368 -5.13 7.15 27.72
N PRO A 369 -5.46 8.44 27.52
CA PRO A 369 -4.92 9.50 28.36
C PRO A 369 -5.30 9.29 29.82
N HIS A 370 -4.31 9.41 30.68
CA HIS A 370 -4.46 9.40 32.13
C HIS A 370 -3.48 10.43 32.74
N PRO A 371 -3.76 10.98 33.92
CA PRO A 371 -2.80 11.81 34.61
C PRO A 371 -1.49 11.04 34.85
N ALA A 372 -0.38 11.67 34.51
CA ALA A 372 0.96 11.29 34.92
C ALA A 372 1.69 12.56 35.38
N PHE A 373 2.84 12.44 36.02
CA PHE A 373 3.65 13.59 36.43
C PHE A 373 4.96 13.63 35.67
N ASP A 374 5.40 14.86 35.39
CA ASP A 374 6.69 15.19 34.78
C ASP A 374 7.31 16.32 35.60
N VAL A 375 8.64 16.45 35.55
CA VAL A 375 9.36 17.51 36.24
C VAL A 375 9.73 18.56 35.21
N ASP A 376 9.27 19.80 35.41
CA ASP A 376 9.62 20.90 34.51
C ASP A 376 11.08 21.34 34.67
N ASN A 377 11.52 22.27 33.81
CA ASN A 377 12.90 22.79 33.81
C ASN A 377 13.29 23.53 35.10
N TYR A 378 12.33 23.82 35.98
CA TYR A 378 12.55 24.48 37.28
C TYR A 378 12.49 23.49 38.46
N GLY A 379 12.35 22.20 38.18
CA GLY A 379 12.26 21.15 39.21
C GLY A 379 10.86 20.97 39.79
N ASN A 380 9.83 21.58 39.19
CA ASN A 380 8.46 21.49 39.66
C ASN A 380 7.76 20.28 39.05
N GLU A 381 7.09 19.50 39.88
CA GLU A 381 6.24 18.40 39.41
C GLU A 381 4.93 18.94 38.84
N ARG A 382 4.64 18.63 37.57
CA ARG A 382 3.43 19.02 36.86
C ARG A 382 2.66 17.81 36.32
N TRP A 383 1.34 17.96 36.22
CA TRP A 383 0.51 16.94 35.58
C TRP A 383 0.65 16.98 34.06
N ILE A 384 0.78 15.81 33.44
CA ILE A 384 0.88 15.59 31.99
C ILE A 384 -0.02 14.44 31.55
N ASN A 385 -0.15 14.28 30.22
CA ASN A 385 -0.77 13.10 29.63
C ASN A 385 0.20 11.89 29.68
N GLY A 386 -0.16 10.85 30.41
CA GLY A 386 0.58 9.58 30.43
C GLY A 386 0.24 8.61 29.29
N GLY A 387 -0.86 8.85 28.55
CA GLY A 387 -1.30 8.02 27.43
C GLY A 387 -0.55 8.29 26.12
N VAL A 388 -0.91 7.56 25.07
CA VAL A 388 -0.30 7.74 23.72
C VAL A 388 -0.95 8.85 22.89
N SER A 389 -2.13 9.30 23.30
CA SER A 389 -2.89 10.37 22.66
C SER A 389 -3.70 11.15 23.70
N PRO A 390 -3.98 12.44 23.48
CA PRO A 390 -4.82 13.24 24.39
C PRO A 390 -6.32 12.91 24.29
N TYR A 391 -6.80 12.23 23.25
CA TYR A 391 -8.23 11.90 23.11
C TYR A 391 -8.66 10.81 24.11
N ARG A 392 -9.79 10.97 24.81
CA ARG A 392 -10.29 9.93 25.72
C ARG A 392 -10.76 8.69 24.96
N ALA A 393 -10.88 7.57 25.69
CA ALA A 393 -11.58 6.39 25.18
C ALA A 393 -13.01 6.73 24.75
N GLY A 394 -13.40 6.27 23.56
CA GLY A 394 -14.74 6.50 23.03
C GLY A 394 -15.06 7.95 22.65
N GLU A 395 -14.09 8.85 22.67
CA GLU A 395 -14.27 10.25 22.25
C GLU A 395 -14.25 10.37 20.72
N GLN A 396 -15.03 11.31 20.18
CA GLN A 396 -15.01 11.66 18.76
C GLN A 396 -13.66 12.29 18.40
N VAL A 397 -12.98 11.72 17.40
CA VAL A 397 -11.66 12.16 16.94
C VAL A 397 -11.86 13.23 15.87
N LEU A 398 -11.57 14.48 16.22
CA LEU A 398 -11.80 15.64 15.35
C LEU A 398 -10.88 15.61 14.12
N ASN A 399 -11.31 16.29 13.05
CA ASN A 399 -10.59 16.40 11.78
C ASN A 399 -10.31 15.04 11.11
N THR A 400 -11.29 14.13 11.10
CA THR A 400 -11.18 12.80 10.47
C THR A 400 -12.31 12.50 9.48
N SER A 401 -13.22 13.44 9.29
CA SER A 401 -14.33 13.34 8.33
C SER A 401 -13.86 13.36 6.89
N LEU A 402 -14.65 12.73 6.02
CA LEU A 402 -14.39 12.61 4.59
C LEU A 402 -15.72 12.64 3.82
N ASN A 403 -15.84 13.52 2.83
CA ASN A 403 -16.97 13.57 1.92
C ASN A 403 -16.45 13.68 0.48
N ASN A 404 -16.59 12.60 -0.29
CA ASN A 404 -15.97 12.46 -1.60
C ASN A 404 -17.00 12.23 -2.68
N GLU A 405 -16.77 12.87 -3.82
CA GLU A 405 -17.46 12.66 -5.08
C GLU A 405 -16.42 12.25 -6.12
N SER A 406 -16.70 11.19 -6.88
CA SER A 406 -15.76 10.66 -7.88
C SER A 406 -16.43 10.24 -9.17
N TRP A 407 -15.77 10.54 -10.29
CA TRP A 407 -16.21 10.23 -11.65
C TRP A 407 -15.12 9.46 -12.39
N LEU A 408 -15.51 8.48 -13.21
CA LEU A 408 -14.61 7.73 -14.07
C LEU A 408 -15.27 7.51 -15.43
N LEU A 409 -14.58 7.87 -16.51
CA LEU A 409 -14.95 7.59 -17.89
C LEU A 409 -13.77 6.93 -18.59
N LYS A 410 -13.99 5.77 -19.21
CA LYS A 410 -12.99 5.05 -20.00
C LYS A 410 -13.59 4.61 -21.30
N GLY A 411 -12.84 4.75 -22.39
CA GLY A 411 -13.20 4.23 -23.71
C GLY A 411 -11.98 3.60 -24.34
N LYS A 412 -12.09 2.34 -24.74
CA LYS A 412 -11.04 1.53 -25.34
C LYS A 412 -11.48 1.06 -26.72
N LEU A 413 -10.78 1.51 -27.75
CA LEU A 413 -10.92 1.03 -29.12
C LEU A 413 -10.03 -0.20 -29.30
N LYS A 414 -10.61 -1.28 -29.83
CA LYS A 414 -9.93 -2.51 -30.26
C LYS A 414 -9.86 -2.45 -31.78
N MET A 415 -8.66 -2.41 -32.31
CA MET A 415 -8.36 -2.24 -33.73
C MET A 415 -7.76 -3.53 -34.30
N VAL A 416 -7.52 -3.57 -35.61
CA VAL A 416 -6.84 -4.69 -36.27
C VAL A 416 -5.42 -4.88 -35.74
N ASP A 417 -4.87 -6.08 -35.96
CA ASP A 417 -3.51 -6.46 -35.57
C ASP A 417 -3.22 -6.26 -34.08
N ASN A 418 -4.19 -6.59 -33.22
CA ASN A 418 -4.12 -6.49 -31.76
C ASN A 418 -3.70 -5.10 -31.26
N GLN A 419 -4.09 -4.06 -31.99
CA GLN A 419 -3.93 -2.68 -31.56
C GLN A 419 -5.07 -2.26 -30.62
N THR A 420 -4.74 -1.51 -29.57
CA THR A 420 -5.74 -0.91 -28.68
C THR A 420 -5.40 0.53 -28.37
N LEU A 421 -6.41 1.40 -28.34
CA LEU A 421 -6.30 2.77 -27.85
C LEU A 421 -7.33 2.99 -26.76
N GLU A 422 -6.88 3.21 -25.54
CA GLU A 422 -7.73 3.55 -24.41
C GLU A 422 -7.54 5.01 -24.02
N VAL A 423 -8.64 5.75 -23.88
CA VAL A 423 -8.69 7.08 -23.31
C VAL A 423 -9.47 7.04 -22.01
N GLY A 424 -8.98 7.75 -21.00
CA GLY A 424 -9.56 7.78 -19.67
C GLY A 424 -9.65 9.21 -19.15
N TYR A 425 -10.70 9.47 -18.39
CA TYR A 425 -10.89 10.66 -17.57
C TYR A 425 -11.38 10.25 -16.19
N SER A 426 -10.78 10.79 -15.14
CA SER A 426 -11.30 10.65 -13.79
C SER A 426 -11.27 11.99 -13.06
N LYS A 427 -12.26 12.18 -12.19
CA LYS A 427 -12.37 13.36 -11.34
C LYS A 427 -12.58 12.93 -9.91
N TYR A 428 -11.83 13.51 -8.99
CA TYR A 428 -11.97 13.29 -7.55
C TYR A 428 -12.15 14.65 -6.87
N ILE A 429 -13.26 14.82 -6.16
CA ILE A 429 -13.56 16.00 -5.36
C ILE A 429 -13.76 15.52 -3.93
N SER A 430 -13.13 16.17 -2.95
CA SER A 430 -13.28 15.77 -1.56
C SER A 430 -13.22 16.97 -0.62
N ASP A 431 -14.18 17.03 0.30
CA ASP A 431 -14.10 17.81 1.52
C ASP A 431 -13.68 16.90 2.68
N TYR A 432 -12.63 17.28 3.39
CA TYR A 432 -12.06 16.44 4.44
C TYR A 432 -11.64 17.23 5.68
N GLY A 433 -11.75 16.58 6.83
CA GLY A 433 -11.23 17.13 8.08
C GLY A 433 -9.71 17.08 8.06
N TYR A 434 -9.06 18.19 8.36
CA TYR A 434 -7.59 18.29 8.35
C TYR A 434 -7.11 19.15 9.51
N GLN A 435 -5.95 18.79 10.05
CA GLN A 435 -5.22 19.64 10.98
C GLN A 435 -3.73 19.46 10.70
N LEU A 436 -3.00 20.57 10.70
CA LEU A 436 -1.56 20.58 10.43
C LEU A 436 -0.80 19.80 11.52
N GLY A 437 0.14 18.93 11.13
CA GLY A 437 0.85 18.07 12.09
C GLY A 437 1.53 18.83 13.24
N SER A 438 2.15 19.99 12.94
CA SER A 438 2.77 20.83 13.97
C SER A 438 1.80 21.46 14.96
N THR A 439 0.53 21.73 14.60
CA THR A 439 -0.41 22.41 15.50
C THR A 439 -0.75 21.56 16.71
N TYR A 440 -0.80 20.23 16.55
CA TYR A 440 -0.99 19.26 17.65
C TYR A 440 -0.03 19.48 18.84
N TYR A 441 1.20 19.93 18.57
CA TYR A 441 2.24 20.06 19.59
C TYR A 441 2.40 21.49 20.11
N ILE A 442 2.01 22.51 19.33
CA ILE A 442 2.20 23.92 19.71
C ILE A 442 0.93 24.58 20.28
N THR A 443 -0.28 24.20 19.85
CA THR A 443 -1.52 24.83 20.33
C THR A 443 -1.93 24.33 21.72
N GLN A 444 -2.69 25.14 22.48
CA GLN A 444 -3.30 24.76 23.75
C GLN A 444 -4.57 23.95 23.46
N GLY A 445 -4.42 22.69 23.04
CA GLY A 445 -5.54 21.75 22.83
C GLY A 445 -5.91 21.50 21.37
N LEU A 446 -6.67 20.42 21.19
CA LEU A 446 -7.17 19.93 19.90
C LEU A 446 -8.48 20.64 19.56
N TYR A 447 -8.72 20.89 18.28
CA TYR A 447 -9.95 21.54 17.83
C TYR A 447 -10.36 21.09 16.43
N GLN A 448 -11.66 21.19 16.13
CA GLN A 448 -12.18 21.00 14.78
C GLN A 448 -11.83 22.24 13.94
N GLY A 449 -11.00 22.05 12.92
CA GLY A 449 -10.66 23.06 11.93
C GLY A 449 -11.75 23.20 10.86
N ARG A 450 -11.58 24.19 9.99
CA ARG A 450 -12.35 24.28 8.75
C ARG A 450 -12.01 23.09 7.86
N LEU A 451 -13.02 22.51 7.22
CA LEU A 451 -12.78 21.42 6.26
C LEU A 451 -11.88 21.90 5.12
N SER A 452 -10.95 21.04 4.74
CA SER A 452 -10.12 21.22 3.56
C SER A 452 -10.83 20.70 2.32
N ASN A 453 -10.43 21.18 1.15
CA ASN A 453 -10.98 20.72 -0.13
C ASN A 453 -9.86 20.32 -1.09
N ILE A 454 -10.13 19.32 -1.93
CA ILE A 454 -9.27 18.91 -3.04
C ILE A 454 -10.14 18.68 -4.27
N THR A 455 -9.68 19.18 -5.42
CA THR A 455 -10.16 18.78 -6.75
C THR A 455 -8.98 18.24 -7.55
N LEU A 456 -9.16 17.05 -8.12
CA LEU A 456 -8.18 16.39 -8.97
C LEU A 456 -8.87 15.92 -10.26
N ASP A 457 -8.39 16.42 -11.38
CA ASP A 457 -8.77 15.96 -12.72
C ASP A 457 -7.58 15.20 -13.33
N THR A 458 -7.83 14.01 -13.85
CA THR A 458 -6.83 13.15 -14.49
C THR A 458 -7.32 12.69 -15.85
N TRP A 459 -6.52 12.91 -16.89
CA TRP A 459 -6.72 12.42 -18.23
C TRP A 459 -5.59 11.45 -18.59
N THR A 460 -5.92 10.33 -19.22
CA THR A 460 -4.95 9.32 -19.65
C THR A 460 -5.23 8.90 -21.09
N ALA A 461 -4.18 8.63 -21.86
CA ALA A 461 -4.28 7.93 -23.14
C ALA A 461 -3.25 6.81 -23.18
N ARG A 462 -3.68 5.60 -23.53
CA ARG A 462 -2.87 4.38 -23.55
C ARG A 462 -3.04 3.70 -24.89
N TYR A 463 -1.97 3.59 -25.66
CA TYR A 463 -1.94 2.86 -26.92
C TYR A 463 -1.06 1.62 -26.76
N ASN A 464 -1.58 0.46 -27.16
CA ASN A 464 -0.82 -0.79 -27.20
C ASN A 464 -0.91 -1.40 -28.60
N TRP A 465 0.19 -1.95 -29.09
CA TRP A 465 0.25 -2.69 -30.34
C TRP A 465 1.16 -3.90 -30.19
N GLN A 466 0.60 -5.09 -30.40
CA GLN A 466 1.31 -6.37 -30.33
C GLN A 466 0.81 -7.28 -31.47
N PRO A 467 1.34 -7.14 -32.69
CA PRO A 467 0.92 -7.94 -33.84
C PRO A 467 1.21 -9.43 -33.63
N GLU A 468 0.39 -10.31 -34.20
CA GLU A 468 0.54 -11.77 -34.03
C GLU A 468 1.65 -12.34 -34.93
N GLU A 469 2.00 -11.63 -36.00
CA GLU A 469 2.96 -12.09 -37.00
C GLU A 469 4.42 -11.91 -36.56
N THR A 470 4.68 -11.18 -35.47
CA THR A 470 6.04 -10.93 -35.00
C THR A 470 6.12 -10.71 -33.49
N ASP A 471 7.04 -11.44 -32.86
CA ASP A 471 7.34 -11.26 -31.44
C ASP A 471 8.30 -10.09 -31.16
N LEU A 472 8.69 -9.34 -32.20
CA LEU A 472 9.60 -8.19 -32.07
C LEU A 472 8.89 -6.91 -31.62
N ILE A 473 7.55 -6.87 -31.72
CA ILE A 473 6.76 -5.67 -31.46
C ILE A 473 5.79 -5.95 -30.31
N ASN A 474 5.99 -5.21 -29.22
CA ASN A 474 5.02 -5.06 -28.14
C ASN A 474 5.16 -3.62 -27.66
N LEU A 475 4.56 -2.73 -28.44
CA LEU A 475 4.66 -1.29 -28.30
C LEU A 475 3.61 -0.81 -27.31
N LYS A 476 4.04 -0.04 -26.30
CA LYS A 476 3.18 0.59 -25.30
C LYS A 476 3.49 2.08 -25.24
N ILE A 477 2.47 2.91 -25.37
CA ILE A 477 2.53 4.36 -25.22
C ILE A 477 1.51 4.76 -24.17
N ASN A 478 1.97 5.31 -23.05
CA ASN A 478 1.09 5.83 -22.01
C ASN A 478 1.35 7.33 -21.88
N THR A 479 0.31 8.14 -21.92
CA THR A 479 0.39 9.57 -21.66
C THR A 479 -0.67 9.96 -20.63
N PHE A 480 -0.38 11.02 -19.88
CA PHE A 480 -1.30 11.54 -18.88
C PHE A 480 -1.19 13.05 -18.74
N TYR A 481 -2.26 13.65 -18.23
CA TYR A 481 -2.31 15.01 -17.70
C TYR A 481 -3.11 14.97 -16.40
N ASN A 482 -2.63 15.68 -15.39
CA ASN A 482 -3.29 15.85 -14.10
C ASN A 482 -3.34 17.34 -13.76
N LYS A 483 -4.46 17.76 -13.19
CA LYS A 483 -4.64 19.08 -12.60
C LYS A 483 -5.14 18.95 -11.18
N VAL A 484 -4.43 19.56 -10.23
CA VAL A 484 -4.69 19.49 -8.79
C VAL A 484 -4.91 20.90 -8.24
N ASP A 485 -6.03 21.09 -7.56
CA ASP A 485 -6.30 22.23 -6.67
C ASP A 485 -6.49 21.68 -5.25
N ASN A 486 -5.46 21.81 -4.40
CA ASN A 486 -5.48 21.35 -3.01
C ASN A 486 -5.50 22.53 -2.03
N ARG A 487 -6.57 22.63 -1.25
CA ARG A 487 -6.79 23.67 -0.25
C ARG A 487 -6.81 23.05 1.14
N ALA A 488 -5.63 22.72 1.66
CA ALA A 488 -5.49 22.14 2.99
C ALA A 488 -5.54 23.24 4.06
N ASN A 489 -6.72 23.44 4.65
CA ASN A 489 -7.00 24.43 5.70
C ASN A 489 -6.36 24.02 7.03
N ALA A 490 -5.20 24.61 7.32
CA ALA A 490 -4.39 24.38 8.50
C ALA A 490 -4.78 25.27 9.70
N THR A 491 -6.00 25.83 9.70
CA THR A 491 -6.54 26.88 10.60
C THR A 491 -5.82 26.98 11.93
N ASN A 492 -5.32 28.15 12.33
CA ASN A 492 -4.57 28.32 13.58
C ASN A 492 -5.47 28.88 14.71
N TYR A 493 -5.52 28.22 15.85
CA TYR A 493 -6.30 28.71 17.00
C TYR A 493 -5.49 29.71 17.85
N SER A 494 -5.93 30.98 17.86
CA SER A 494 -5.35 32.04 18.70
C SER A 494 -5.85 31.91 20.14
N ASN A 495 -4.94 31.62 21.07
CA ASN A 495 -5.29 31.49 22.49
C ASN A 495 -5.50 32.84 23.20
N THR A 496 -4.97 33.93 22.65
CA THR A 496 -5.17 35.28 23.22
C THR A 496 -6.52 35.87 22.83
N GLN A 497 -6.95 35.58 21.60
CA GLN A 497 -8.20 36.11 21.04
C GLN A 497 -9.34 35.09 21.06
N TYR A 498 -9.06 33.82 21.37
CA TYR A 498 -10.00 32.70 21.33
C TYR A 498 -10.70 32.53 19.97
N VAL A 499 -10.02 32.91 18.88
CA VAL A 499 -10.52 32.83 17.50
C VAL A 499 -9.66 31.89 16.65
N LEU A 500 -10.30 31.33 15.62
CA LEU A 500 -9.61 30.63 14.55
C LEU A 500 -9.16 31.63 13.49
N ASN A 501 -7.87 31.63 13.20
CA ASN A 501 -7.26 32.40 12.12
C ASN A 501 -7.12 31.53 10.88
N ASP A 502 -7.41 32.10 9.72
CA ASP A 502 -7.16 31.44 8.45
C ASP A 502 -5.66 31.15 8.31
N ALA A 503 -5.36 29.87 8.09
CA ALA A 503 -4.04 29.32 7.83
C ALA A 503 -4.22 28.20 6.80
N GLY A 504 -3.51 28.22 5.67
CA GLY A 504 -3.70 27.25 4.59
C GLY A 504 -2.38 26.75 3.99
N MET A 505 -2.27 25.43 3.78
CA MET A 505 -1.27 24.83 2.91
C MET A 505 -1.91 24.65 1.54
N LEU A 506 -1.75 25.64 0.67
CA LEU A 506 -2.36 25.65 -0.65
C LEU A 506 -1.38 25.12 -1.69
N VAL A 507 -1.81 24.18 -2.53
CA VAL A 507 -1.00 23.59 -3.59
C VAL A 507 -1.83 23.48 -4.87
N GLY A 508 -1.48 24.27 -5.88
CA GLY A 508 -1.91 24.08 -7.26
C GLY A 508 -0.83 23.33 -8.03
N SER A 509 -1.19 22.32 -8.82
CA SER A 509 -0.23 21.58 -9.65
C SER A 509 -0.83 21.13 -10.97
N GLU A 510 -0.06 21.28 -12.05
CA GLU A 510 -0.35 20.71 -13.35
C GLU A 510 0.80 19.79 -13.75
N ARG A 511 0.48 18.53 -14.06
CA ARG A 511 1.49 17.51 -14.39
C ARG A 511 1.11 16.75 -15.62
N TRP A 512 2.00 16.66 -16.60
CA TRP A 512 1.79 15.84 -17.79
C TRP A 512 3.05 15.10 -18.16
N GLY A 513 2.87 14.01 -18.89
CA GLY A 513 4.00 13.22 -19.34
C GLY A 513 3.55 12.00 -20.10
N GLY A 514 4.54 11.16 -20.41
CA GLY A 514 4.29 9.87 -20.98
C GLY A 514 5.52 8.99 -21.06
N THR A 515 5.26 7.72 -21.29
CA THR A 515 6.26 6.66 -21.48
C THR A 515 5.99 5.97 -22.81
N LEU A 516 7.06 5.65 -23.52
CA LEU A 516 7.07 4.84 -24.72
C LEU A 516 7.98 3.65 -24.45
N SER A 517 7.50 2.42 -24.65
CA SER A 517 8.34 1.23 -24.63
C SER A 517 7.97 0.24 -25.72
N ASN A 518 8.94 -0.53 -26.18
CA ASN A 518 8.74 -1.70 -27.03
C ASN A 518 9.46 -2.89 -26.40
N THR A 519 8.81 -4.05 -26.37
CA THR A 519 9.45 -5.32 -26.01
C THR A 519 9.62 -6.18 -27.26
N SER A 520 10.82 -6.70 -27.46
CA SER A 520 11.17 -7.62 -28.54
C SER A 520 11.62 -8.95 -27.97
N LEU A 521 11.03 -10.04 -28.42
CA LEU A 521 11.39 -11.40 -28.07
C LEU A 521 12.26 -12.00 -29.18
N LEU A 522 13.37 -12.62 -28.79
CA LEU A 522 14.39 -13.16 -29.67
C LEU A 522 14.70 -14.59 -29.22
N ASN A 523 14.30 -15.56 -30.03
CA ASN A 523 14.67 -16.96 -29.82
C ASN A 523 16.06 -17.19 -30.39
N THR A 524 17.05 -17.47 -29.53
CA THR A 524 18.44 -17.67 -29.95
C THR A 524 18.94 -19.07 -29.60
N PRO A 525 19.97 -19.60 -30.28
CA PRO A 525 20.60 -20.87 -29.88
C PRO A 525 21.17 -20.85 -28.45
N ALA A 526 21.34 -19.67 -27.86
CA ALA A 526 21.82 -19.48 -26.50
C ALA A 526 20.67 -19.32 -25.49
N GLY A 527 19.41 -19.60 -25.88
CA GLY A 527 18.20 -19.44 -25.08
C GLY A 527 17.38 -18.21 -25.47
N ASP A 528 16.22 -18.06 -24.83
CA ASP A 528 15.29 -17.01 -25.17
C ASP A 528 15.69 -15.68 -24.54
N VAL A 529 15.66 -14.62 -25.34
CA VAL A 529 16.03 -13.27 -24.93
C VAL A 529 14.86 -12.34 -25.16
N SER A 530 14.41 -11.68 -24.11
CA SER A 530 13.47 -10.57 -24.20
C SER A 530 14.22 -9.26 -23.96
N VAL A 531 13.94 -8.25 -24.79
CA VAL A 531 14.55 -6.92 -24.68
C VAL A 531 13.46 -5.86 -24.68
N GLU A 532 13.28 -5.17 -23.57
CA GLU A 532 12.42 -3.98 -23.48
C GLU A 532 13.28 -2.72 -23.60
N TYR A 533 12.89 -1.79 -24.46
CA TYR A 533 13.59 -0.51 -24.60
C TYR A 533 12.61 0.62 -24.81
N GLY A 534 12.98 1.80 -24.35
CA GLY A 534 12.06 2.92 -24.35
C GLY A 534 12.59 4.17 -23.67
N GLY A 535 11.67 5.09 -23.42
CA GLY A 535 11.94 6.32 -22.71
C GLY A 535 10.67 7.00 -22.21
N GLY A 536 10.87 8.03 -21.41
CA GLY A 536 9.76 8.79 -20.86
C GLY A 536 10.11 10.25 -20.65
N TYR A 537 9.07 11.07 -20.57
CA TYR A 537 9.16 12.49 -20.25
C TYR A 537 8.05 12.86 -19.28
N THR A 538 8.37 13.63 -18.25
CA THR A 538 7.37 14.25 -17.37
C THR A 538 7.70 15.72 -17.14
N ARG A 539 6.65 16.55 -17.04
CA ARG A 539 6.73 17.93 -16.60
C ARG A 539 5.70 18.17 -15.51
N GLU A 540 6.13 18.85 -14.46
CA GLU A 540 5.31 19.23 -13.31
C GLU A 540 5.51 20.73 -13.06
N ASP A 541 4.43 21.49 -13.16
CA ASP A 541 4.38 22.92 -12.84
C ASP A 541 3.58 23.07 -11.52
N VAL A 542 4.08 23.87 -10.59
CA VAL A 542 3.50 24.01 -9.23
C VAL A 542 3.41 25.48 -8.84
N GLY A 543 2.32 25.84 -8.17
CA GLY A 543 2.01 27.21 -7.81
C GLY A 543 0.83 27.31 -6.84
N SER A 544 0.21 28.48 -6.82
CA SER A 544 -1.06 28.71 -6.13
C SER A 544 -2.22 27.99 -6.84
N PRO A 545 -3.25 27.54 -6.11
CA PRO A 545 -4.49 27.07 -6.73
C PRO A 545 -5.23 28.15 -7.53
N ASP A 546 -6.17 27.72 -8.38
CA ASP A 546 -6.91 28.61 -9.28
C ASP A 546 -7.68 29.68 -8.48
N GLY A 547 -7.55 30.94 -8.91
CA GLY A 547 -8.21 32.10 -8.30
C GLY A 547 -7.56 32.61 -7.01
N ILE A 548 -6.47 32.01 -6.54
CA ILE A 548 -5.70 32.51 -5.40
C ILE A 548 -4.53 33.35 -5.90
N VAL A 549 -4.53 34.64 -5.54
CA VAL A 549 -3.40 35.54 -5.78
C VAL A 549 -2.66 35.76 -4.49
N TYR A 550 -1.39 35.37 -4.45
CA TYR A 550 -0.54 35.61 -3.30
C TYR A 550 -0.18 37.11 -3.22
N THR A 551 -0.50 37.74 -2.10
CA THR A 551 -0.17 39.15 -1.83
C THR A 551 0.61 39.29 -0.50
N PRO A 552 1.42 40.34 -0.32
CA PRO A 552 2.13 40.56 0.94
C PRO A 552 1.21 40.63 2.17
N SER A 553 -0.04 41.07 2.02
CA SER A 553 -1.04 41.08 3.10
C SER A 553 -1.56 39.69 3.46
N THR A 554 -1.50 38.72 2.55
CA THR A 554 -1.84 37.31 2.82
C THR A 554 -0.69 36.50 3.43
N PHE A 555 0.54 37.02 3.47
CA PHE A 555 1.72 36.34 4.07
C PHE A 555 1.48 35.93 5.53
N LEU A 556 0.73 36.74 6.28
CA LEU A 556 0.42 36.50 7.69
C LEU A 556 -0.59 35.35 7.91
N SER A 557 -1.35 34.97 6.88
CA SER A 557 -2.42 33.95 6.92
C SER A 557 -2.22 32.77 5.96
N ILE A 558 -1.34 32.87 4.96
CA ILE A 558 -1.04 31.80 4.01
C ILE A 558 0.47 31.82 3.78
N PRO A 559 1.22 30.77 4.16
CA PRO A 559 2.64 30.68 3.84
C PRO A 559 2.84 30.68 2.32
N GLN A 560 3.87 31.38 1.86
CA GLN A 560 4.19 31.50 0.43
C GLN A 560 4.11 30.14 -0.30
N PRO A 561 3.34 30.06 -1.38
CA PRO A 561 3.26 28.85 -2.19
C PRO A 561 4.60 28.62 -2.90
N ARG A 562 4.93 27.34 -3.13
CA ARG A 562 6.05 26.99 -4.02
C ARG A 562 5.67 27.38 -5.44
N GLU A 563 6.55 28.07 -6.15
CA GLU A 563 6.34 28.45 -7.54
C GLU A 563 7.52 28.00 -8.39
N GLY A 564 7.26 27.18 -9.40
CA GLY A 564 8.32 26.66 -10.26
C GLY A 564 7.87 25.48 -11.11
N ASN A 565 8.83 24.91 -11.84
CA ASN A 565 8.58 23.71 -12.64
C ASN A 565 9.76 22.74 -12.63
N ARG A 566 9.43 21.50 -12.96
CA ARG A 566 10.36 20.38 -13.08
C ARG A 566 10.11 19.66 -14.39
N ARG A 567 11.19 19.23 -15.03
CA ARG A 567 11.18 18.41 -16.26
C ARG A 567 12.12 17.24 -16.08
N GLU A 568 11.67 16.06 -16.46
CA GLU A 568 12.43 14.82 -16.31
C GLU A 568 12.30 14.00 -17.58
N SER A 569 13.42 13.63 -18.18
CA SER A 569 13.50 12.74 -19.34
C SER A 569 14.36 11.54 -19.02
N ASN A 570 14.00 10.37 -19.57
CA ASN A 570 14.76 9.15 -19.39
C ASN A 570 14.74 8.27 -20.63
N ALA A 571 15.74 7.42 -20.75
CA ALA A 571 15.82 6.33 -21.71
C ALA A 571 16.31 5.07 -20.99
N PHE A 572 15.78 3.92 -21.35
CA PHE A 572 16.10 2.67 -20.67
C PHE A 572 16.14 1.47 -21.62
N THR A 573 16.82 0.43 -21.14
CA THR A 573 16.82 -0.91 -21.73
C THR A 573 16.81 -1.94 -20.62
N THR A 574 15.94 -2.92 -20.73
CA THR A 574 15.85 -4.10 -19.87
C THR A 574 16.04 -5.34 -20.73
N VAL A 575 16.81 -6.30 -20.25
CA VAL A 575 17.08 -7.58 -20.91
C VAL A 575 16.75 -8.70 -19.91
N GLU A 576 15.93 -9.64 -20.33
CA GLU A 576 15.70 -10.92 -19.68
C GLU A 576 16.28 -11.99 -20.60
N TRP A 577 17.13 -12.85 -20.06
CA TRP A 577 17.73 -13.95 -20.80
C TRP A 577 17.52 -15.26 -20.03
N LYS A 578 16.91 -16.23 -20.70
CA LYS A 578 16.70 -17.58 -20.21
C LYS A 578 17.57 -18.56 -21.01
N PRO A 579 18.86 -18.71 -20.67
CA PRO A 579 19.73 -19.67 -21.35
C PRO A 579 19.30 -21.12 -21.17
N GLN A 580 18.55 -21.41 -20.11
CA GLN A 580 18.01 -22.71 -19.75
C GLN A 580 16.69 -22.48 -18.99
N ASP A 581 15.77 -23.43 -19.01
CA ASP A 581 14.46 -23.30 -18.33
C ASP A 581 14.59 -23.02 -16.83
N TRP A 582 15.64 -23.55 -16.20
CA TRP A 582 15.90 -23.37 -14.77
C TRP A 582 16.67 -22.09 -14.43
N LEU A 583 17.13 -21.29 -15.40
CA LEU A 583 17.98 -20.12 -15.15
C LEU A 583 17.43 -18.88 -15.86
N THR A 584 17.11 -17.84 -15.09
CA THR A 584 16.72 -16.53 -15.62
C THR A 584 17.70 -15.44 -15.16
N LEU A 585 18.19 -14.67 -16.12
CA LEU A 585 19.10 -13.54 -15.90
C LEU A 585 18.42 -12.25 -16.35
N ASN A 586 18.38 -11.24 -15.47
CA ASN A 586 17.83 -9.94 -15.79
C ASN A 586 18.87 -8.83 -15.65
N GLY A 587 18.82 -7.85 -16.55
CA GLY A 587 19.63 -6.63 -16.50
C GLY A 587 18.82 -5.43 -16.96
N ASN A 588 18.90 -4.32 -16.22
CA ASN A 588 18.28 -3.04 -16.56
C ASN A 588 19.32 -1.93 -16.49
N LEU A 589 19.27 -1.05 -17.48
CA LEU A 589 20.04 0.18 -17.53
C LEU A 589 19.11 1.33 -17.89
N ARG A 590 19.09 2.39 -17.07
CA ARG A 590 18.32 3.61 -17.31
C ARG A 590 19.21 4.83 -17.17
N TYR A 591 19.17 5.71 -18.15
CA TYR A 591 19.74 7.05 -18.05
C TYR A 591 18.62 8.06 -17.87
N GLN A 592 18.81 9.02 -16.96
CA GLN A 592 17.84 10.06 -16.70
C GLN A 592 18.50 11.44 -16.64
N HIS A 593 17.77 12.44 -17.12
CA HIS A 593 18.13 13.84 -17.11
C HIS A 593 16.99 14.64 -16.52
N TYR A 594 17.34 15.62 -15.70
CA TYR A 594 16.39 16.32 -14.87
C TYR A 594 16.74 17.81 -14.82
N LYS A 595 15.70 18.64 -14.84
CA LYS A 595 15.83 20.09 -14.78
C LYS A 595 14.73 20.68 -13.89
N THR A 596 15.09 21.61 -13.01
CA THR A 596 14.15 22.38 -12.18
C THR A 596 14.40 23.86 -12.34
N LEU A 597 13.32 24.61 -12.35
CA LEU A 597 13.31 26.05 -12.28
C LEU A 597 12.49 26.49 -11.07
N ASP A 598 13.13 27.17 -10.14
CA ASP A 598 12.51 27.82 -8.99
C ASP A 598 12.25 29.29 -9.31
N ASN A 599 10.97 29.65 -9.30
CA ASN A 599 10.47 30.99 -9.59
C ASN A 599 9.83 31.62 -8.36
N ALA A 600 10.16 31.14 -7.15
CA ALA A 600 9.59 31.66 -5.92
C ALA A 600 9.74 33.19 -5.84
N PRO A 601 8.66 33.95 -5.56
CA PRO A 601 8.67 35.42 -5.60
C PRO A 601 9.60 36.10 -4.59
N THR A 602 10.12 35.34 -3.62
CA THR A 602 11.11 35.81 -2.64
C THR A 602 12.55 35.78 -3.15
N LEU A 603 12.80 35.13 -4.29
CA LEU A 603 14.13 35.10 -4.89
C LEU A 603 14.40 36.42 -5.63
N ALA A 604 15.67 36.86 -5.58
CA ALA A 604 16.10 38.01 -6.35
C ALA A 604 16.06 37.71 -7.86
N GLU A 605 16.41 36.49 -8.25
CA GLU A 605 16.38 35.96 -9.61
C GLU A 605 15.96 34.49 -9.59
N PRO A 606 15.30 33.96 -10.64
CA PRO A 606 14.99 32.54 -10.74
C PRO A 606 16.23 31.64 -10.61
N TYR A 607 16.08 30.52 -9.90
CA TYR A 607 17.16 29.55 -9.73
C TYR A 607 16.91 28.29 -10.57
N GLU A 608 17.86 27.98 -11.45
CA GLU A 608 17.79 26.80 -12.31
C GLU A 608 18.81 25.74 -11.88
N ARG A 609 18.36 24.48 -11.88
CA ARG A 609 19.16 23.32 -11.51
C ARG A 609 19.02 22.21 -12.56
N THR A 610 20.12 21.53 -12.83
CA THR A 610 20.15 20.38 -13.75
C THR A 610 20.94 19.22 -13.14
N ASP A 611 20.39 18.00 -13.22
CA ASP A 611 21.02 16.76 -12.79
C ASP A 611 20.90 15.67 -13.86
N LYS A 612 21.78 14.67 -13.79
CA LYS A 612 21.77 13.50 -14.68
C LYS A 612 22.46 12.31 -14.03
N GLY A 613 22.09 11.10 -14.43
CA GLY A 613 22.80 9.90 -13.98
C GLY A 613 22.19 8.60 -14.48
N TRP A 614 22.78 7.50 -14.01
CA TRP A 614 22.42 6.15 -14.40
C TRP A 614 21.82 5.37 -13.23
N SER A 615 20.77 4.61 -13.54
CA SER A 615 20.20 3.57 -12.68
C SER A 615 20.49 2.20 -13.30
N ARG A 616 20.83 1.23 -12.46
CA ARG A 616 21.24 -0.12 -12.89
C ARG A 616 20.60 -1.15 -11.97
N ILE A 617 20.01 -2.20 -12.54
CA ILE A 617 19.45 -3.31 -11.78
C ILE A 617 19.87 -4.61 -12.46
N ALA A 618 20.21 -5.62 -11.67
CA ALA A 618 20.50 -6.96 -12.17
C ALA A 618 19.91 -8.01 -11.23
N SER A 619 19.39 -9.11 -11.76
CA SER A 619 18.97 -10.24 -10.95
C SER A 619 19.27 -11.57 -11.61
N VAL A 620 19.38 -12.59 -10.76
CA VAL A 620 19.54 -14.00 -11.15
C VAL A 620 18.51 -14.80 -10.39
N THR A 621 17.72 -15.59 -11.10
CA THR A 621 16.78 -16.55 -10.52
C THR A 621 17.13 -17.94 -11.02
N VAL A 622 17.11 -18.92 -10.12
CA VAL A 622 17.29 -20.33 -10.48
C VAL A 622 16.10 -21.16 -10.00
N GLU A 623 15.72 -22.18 -10.75
CA GLU A 623 14.67 -23.14 -10.41
C GLU A 623 15.25 -24.56 -10.28
N PRO A 624 15.92 -24.87 -9.15
CA PRO A 624 16.55 -26.18 -8.94
C PRO A 624 15.54 -27.34 -8.85
N TRP A 625 14.31 -27.04 -8.42
CA TRP A 625 13.18 -27.97 -8.36
C TRP A 625 11.93 -27.23 -8.80
N GLU A 626 10.98 -27.98 -9.36
CA GLU A 626 9.69 -27.46 -9.79
C GLU A 626 9.02 -26.63 -8.68
N GLY A 627 8.72 -25.37 -9.00
CA GLY A 627 8.05 -24.43 -8.12
C GLY A 627 8.96 -23.73 -7.11
N VAL A 628 10.22 -24.15 -6.91
CA VAL A 628 11.17 -23.54 -5.96
C VAL A 628 12.12 -22.59 -6.69
N LYS A 629 12.01 -21.28 -6.45
CA LYS A 629 12.75 -20.24 -7.18
C LYS A 629 13.54 -19.30 -6.26
N PRO A 630 14.73 -19.69 -5.77
CA PRO A 630 15.64 -18.75 -5.14
C PRO A 630 16.18 -17.72 -6.15
N TYR A 631 16.37 -16.49 -5.68
CA TYR A 631 16.88 -15.40 -6.48
C TYR A 631 17.80 -14.46 -5.68
N VAL A 632 18.61 -13.73 -6.43
CA VAL A 632 19.41 -12.58 -5.96
C VAL A 632 19.11 -11.39 -6.85
N LYS A 633 18.85 -10.23 -6.25
CA LYS A 633 18.64 -8.96 -6.96
C LYS A 633 19.57 -7.90 -6.39
N TYR A 634 20.28 -7.20 -7.26
CA TYR A 634 21.05 -6.01 -6.96
C TYR A 634 20.46 -4.82 -7.71
N SER A 635 20.37 -3.67 -7.04
CA SER A 635 19.95 -2.43 -7.65
C SER A 635 20.80 -1.25 -7.19
N ASN A 636 20.98 -0.30 -8.09
CA ASN A 636 21.62 0.98 -7.84
C ASN A 636 20.82 2.04 -8.61
N VAL A 637 19.85 2.67 -7.96
CA VAL A 637 18.87 3.58 -8.57
C VAL A 637 19.06 4.99 -8.08
N MET A 638 19.10 5.93 -9.01
CA MET A 638 19.18 7.35 -8.72
C MET A 638 17.78 7.95 -8.59
N ARG A 639 17.56 8.79 -7.57
CA ARG A 639 16.36 9.64 -7.44
C ARG A 639 16.77 11.10 -7.45
N ASN A 640 16.18 11.89 -8.34
CA ASN A 640 16.35 13.34 -8.31
C ASN A 640 15.49 13.96 -7.21
N PRO A 641 15.92 15.08 -6.60
CA PRO A 641 15.10 15.80 -5.63
C PRO A 641 13.73 16.13 -6.21
N SER A 642 12.67 15.91 -5.43
CA SER A 642 11.30 16.29 -5.80
C SER A 642 11.16 17.82 -5.87
N ILE A 643 10.06 18.33 -6.43
CA ILE A 643 9.75 19.77 -6.35
C ILE A 643 9.65 20.25 -4.91
N PHE A 644 9.11 19.44 -4.00
CA PHE A 644 9.06 19.79 -2.58
C PHE A 644 10.44 20.10 -2.01
N GLU A 645 11.46 19.34 -2.44
CA GLU A 645 12.85 19.43 -2.00
C GLU A 645 13.69 20.44 -2.82
N SER A 646 13.33 20.71 -4.08
CA SER A 646 14.13 21.52 -5.01
C SER A 646 13.62 22.94 -5.23
N LEU A 647 12.44 23.31 -4.70
CA LEU A 647 11.92 24.68 -4.74
C LEU A 647 12.01 25.37 -3.38
N THR A 648 12.19 26.69 -3.41
CA THR A 648 12.15 27.59 -2.25
C THR A 648 10.75 27.61 -1.67
N SER A 649 10.65 27.50 -0.34
CA SER A 649 9.37 27.46 0.37
C SER A 649 9.55 27.71 1.86
N PRO A 650 8.46 28.03 2.58
CA PRO A 650 8.45 28.11 4.04
C PRO A 650 8.79 26.81 4.78
N SER A 651 8.91 25.67 4.07
CA SER A 651 9.30 24.40 4.67
C SER A 651 10.78 24.35 5.10
N PHE A 652 11.58 25.24 4.53
CA PHE A 652 13.01 25.39 4.79
C PHE A 652 13.31 26.86 5.10
N GLY A 653 14.28 27.11 5.97
CA GLY A 653 14.64 28.45 6.43
C GLY A 653 15.53 29.24 5.45
N MET A 654 15.81 28.69 4.26
CA MET A 654 16.66 29.35 3.27
C MET A 654 16.29 28.97 1.82
N PRO A 655 16.56 29.88 0.86
CA PRO A 655 16.46 29.62 -0.57
C PRO A 655 17.23 28.37 -1.00
N VAL A 656 16.75 27.69 -2.03
CA VAL A 656 17.45 26.53 -2.59
C VAL A 656 18.78 26.89 -3.25
N SER A 657 18.95 28.14 -3.72
CA SER A 657 20.20 28.65 -4.30
C SER A 657 21.37 28.60 -3.32
N ASP A 658 21.08 28.81 -2.04
CA ASP A 658 22.08 28.90 -0.97
C ASP A 658 22.29 27.53 -0.28
N ASN A 659 21.35 26.60 -0.48
CA ASN A 659 21.36 25.26 0.08
C ASN A 659 20.87 24.23 -0.95
N PRO A 660 21.64 24.00 -2.03
CA PRO A 660 21.29 23.02 -3.04
C PRO A 660 21.55 21.60 -2.51
N VAL A 661 20.65 20.68 -2.81
CA VAL A 661 20.81 19.25 -2.49
C VAL A 661 21.53 18.49 -3.62
N LYS A 662 21.83 17.21 -3.44
CA LYS A 662 22.29 16.30 -4.50
C LYS A 662 21.25 15.20 -4.72
N PRO A 663 21.20 14.58 -5.92
CA PRO A 663 20.38 13.39 -6.12
C PRO A 663 20.74 12.26 -5.14
N GLU A 664 19.73 11.50 -4.75
CA GLU A 664 19.90 10.30 -3.93
C GLU A 664 20.36 9.13 -4.80
N GLN A 665 21.15 8.24 -4.21
CA GLN A 665 21.57 6.99 -4.84
C GLN A 665 21.22 5.82 -3.93
N ALA A 666 20.16 5.09 -4.27
CA ALA A 666 19.70 3.92 -3.52
C ALA A 666 20.36 2.65 -4.06
N ARG A 667 21.16 1.99 -3.22
CA ARG A 667 21.77 0.70 -3.47
C ARG A 667 21.08 -0.34 -2.63
N SER A 668 20.57 -1.39 -3.26
CA SER A 668 19.84 -2.43 -2.55
C SER A 668 20.26 -3.83 -2.99
N TYR A 669 20.39 -4.72 -2.02
CA TYR A 669 20.55 -6.17 -2.23
C TYR A 669 19.33 -6.89 -1.69
N GLU A 670 18.84 -7.86 -2.44
CA GLU A 670 17.76 -8.74 -2.00
C GLU A 670 18.10 -10.20 -2.32
N LEU A 671 17.96 -11.05 -1.30
CA LEU A 671 18.12 -12.49 -1.39
C LEU A 671 16.78 -13.10 -1.02
N GLY A 672 16.15 -13.82 -1.94
CA GLY A 672 14.82 -14.36 -1.69
C GLY A 672 14.61 -15.74 -2.27
N ILE A 673 13.50 -16.34 -1.86
CA ILE A 673 13.00 -17.63 -2.35
C ILE A 673 11.51 -17.53 -2.55
N ASN A 674 11.07 -17.94 -3.73
CA ASN A 674 9.66 -18.15 -4.01
C ASN A 674 9.35 -19.64 -4.07
N PHE A 675 8.14 -19.99 -3.67
CA PHE A 675 7.56 -21.30 -3.84
C PHE A 675 6.10 -21.15 -4.29
N LEU A 676 5.75 -21.79 -5.40
CA LEU A 676 4.38 -21.84 -5.90
C LEU A 676 4.10 -23.25 -6.40
N ARG A 677 3.07 -23.88 -5.86
CA ARG A 677 2.65 -25.21 -6.30
C ARG A 677 1.16 -25.46 -6.03
N ASP A 678 0.51 -26.08 -7.00
CA ASP A 678 -0.82 -26.66 -6.86
C ASP A 678 -0.69 -28.15 -6.47
N GLY A 679 -1.65 -28.68 -5.71
CA GLY A 679 -1.72 -30.11 -5.40
C GLY A 679 -0.66 -30.61 -4.41
N VAL A 680 -0.27 -29.80 -3.42
CA VAL A 680 0.80 -30.11 -2.46
C VAL A 680 0.39 -31.20 -1.46
N PHE A 681 -0.77 -31.05 -0.81
CA PHE A 681 -1.28 -32.02 0.18
C PHE A 681 -2.62 -32.62 -0.25
N LEU A 682 -3.46 -31.85 -0.93
CA LEU A 682 -4.75 -32.24 -1.51
C LEU A 682 -4.75 -31.95 -3.01
N PRO A 683 -5.48 -32.70 -3.86
CA PRO A 683 -5.43 -32.52 -5.31
C PRO A 683 -5.75 -31.11 -5.84
N GLU A 684 -6.57 -30.34 -5.10
CA GLU A 684 -7.04 -29.00 -5.49
C GLU A 684 -6.47 -27.88 -4.60
N ASP A 685 -5.51 -28.19 -3.70
CA ASP A 685 -4.92 -27.16 -2.86
C ASP A 685 -3.85 -26.35 -3.61
N LYS A 686 -3.52 -25.19 -3.04
CA LYS A 686 -2.55 -24.26 -3.59
C LYS A 686 -1.72 -23.68 -2.47
N LEU A 687 -0.40 -23.79 -2.60
CA LEU A 687 0.56 -23.24 -1.65
C LEU A 687 1.43 -22.19 -2.35
N ARG A 688 1.44 -20.99 -1.79
CA ARG A 688 2.31 -19.88 -2.17
C ARG A 688 3.18 -19.50 -1.00
N LEU A 689 4.47 -19.34 -1.21
CA LEU A 689 5.41 -18.86 -0.20
C LEU A 689 6.44 -17.95 -0.84
N HIS A 690 6.73 -16.84 -0.17
CA HIS A 690 7.81 -15.94 -0.51
C HIS A 690 8.52 -15.56 0.79
N ALA A 691 9.85 -15.63 0.76
CA ALA A 691 10.68 -15.16 1.87
C ALA A 691 11.90 -14.43 1.31
N ALA A 692 12.21 -13.27 1.88
CA ALA A 692 13.31 -12.43 1.42
C ALA A 692 14.06 -11.77 2.58
N TYR A 693 15.37 -11.63 2.43
CA TYR A 693 16.19 -10.68 3.16
C TYR A 693 16.48 -9.49 2.26
N PHE A 694 16.28 -8.27 2.76
CA PHE A 694 16.59 -7.04 2.06
C PHE A 694 17.62 -6.20 2.83
N ASP A 695 18.51 -5.55 2.08
CA ASP A 695 19.48 -4.58 2.57
C ASP A 695 19.45 -3.36 1.65
N ASN A 696 18.78 -2.30 2.10
CA ASN A 696 18.63 -1.04 1.38
C ASN A 696 19.56 0.00 2.00
N ASN A 697 20.39 0.65 1.19
CA ASN A 697 21.25 1.75 1.59
C ASN A 697 21.13 2.92 0.61
N VAL A 698 20.74 4.08 1.09
CA VAL A 698 20.56 5.29 0.29
C VAL A 698 21.63 6.32 0.63
N ASP A 699 22.54 6.55 -0.30
CA ASP A 699 23.50 7.66 -0.23
C ASP A 699 22.79 8.97 -0.58
N ASN A 700 23.25 10.07 0.01
CA ASN A 700 22.71 11.42 -0.18
C ASN A 700 21.22 11.54 0.16
N TYR A 701 20.67 10.70 1.05
CA TYR A 701 19.26 10.78 1.44
C TYR A 701 18.87 12.21 1.83
N ILE A 702 17.88 12.78 1.16
CA ILE A 702 17.46 14.17 1.33
C ILE A 702 16.47 14.25 2.48
N THR A 703 16.81 15.05 3.49
CA THR A 703 15.93 15.37 4.61
C THR A 703 16.14 16.83 5.03
N ARG A 704 15.50 17.24 6.11
CA ARG A 704 15.72 18.54 6.76
C ARG A 704 16.61 18.36 7.99
N SER A 705 17.41 19.36 8.35
CA SER A 705 18.15 19.38 9.62
C SER A 705 18.58 20.81 9.96
N ASN A 706 19.18 20.99 11.13
CA ASN A 706 19.89 22.21 11.51
C ASN A 706 21.26 22.22 10.83
N ILE A 707 21.40 23.01 9.77
CA ILE A 707 22.66 23.16 9.04
C ILE A 707 23.43 24.39 9.55
N PRO A 708 24.77 24.34 9.58
CA PRO A 708 25.60 25.47 9.98
C PRO A 708 25.52 26.60 8.95
N MET A 709 25.48 27.82 9.46
CA MET A 709 25.56 29.06 8.70
C MET A 709 26.72 29.87 9.23
N GLU A 710 27.75 29.99 8.41
CA GLU A 710 28.99 30.67 8.76
C GLU A 710 28.89 32.16 8.44
N THR A 711 29.17 32.98 9.43
CA THR A 711 29.51 34.40 9.23
C THR A 711 30.98 34.59 9.61
N PRO A 712 31.62 35.70 9.21
CA PRO A 712 33.00 35.99 9.63
C PRO A 712 33.22 36.04 11.16
N TRP A 713 32.14 36.14 11.95
CA TRP A 713 32.20 36.39 13.40
C TRP A 713 31.68 35.22 14.24
N PHE A 714 30.74 34.43 13.72
CA PHE A 714 30.15 33.27 14.42
C PHE A 714 29.45 32.33 13.46
N THR A 715 29.26 31.08 13.90
CA THR A 715 28.39 30.10 13.24
C THR A 715 27.04 30.06 13.97
N TRP A 716 25.95 30.14 13.22
CA TRP A 716 24.60 29.88 13.73
C TRP A 716 23.96 28.74 12.94
N TYR A 717 22.79 28.26 13.36
CA TYR A 717 22.14 27.10 12.72
C TYR A 717 20.72 27.42 12.26
N ALA A 718 20.40 26.99 11.05
CA ALA A 718 19.08 27.16 10.44
C ALA A 718 18.49 25.83 9.97
N LEU A 719 17.16 25.75 9.90
CA LEU A 719 16.48 24.60 9.31
C LEU A 719 16.70 24.61 7.79
N GLY A 720 17.55 23.72 7.29
CA GLY A 720 17.87 23.60 5.87
C GLY A 720 17.70 22.18 5.37
N ARG A 721 17.88 22.01 4.05
CA ARG A 721 17.94 20.68 3.44
C ARG A 721 19.34 20.11 3.69
N VAL A 722 19.41 18.82 3.91
CA VAL A 722 20.67 18.10 4.09
C VAL A 722 20.64 16.79 3.31
N ASN A 723 21.75 16.48 2.64
CA ASN A 723 22.01 15.15 2.11
C ASN A 723 22.74 14.35 3.18
N LEU A 724 22.12 13.26 3.63
CA LEU A 724 22.73 12.32 4.57
C LEU A 724 23.85 11.53 3.89
N LYS A 725 24.83 11.10 4.67
CA LYS A 725 25.83 10.13 4.25
C LYS A 725 25.17 8.81 3.87
N SER A 726 24.27 8.30 4.71
CA SER A 726 23.50 7.08 4.44
C SER A 726 22.15 7.09 5.15
N ALA A 727 21.16 6.44 4.54
CA ALA A 727 19.96 5.93 5.19
C ALA A 727 19.88 4.43 4.91
N GLU A 728 19.94 3.62 5.96
CA GLU A 728 20.07 2.16 5.88
C GLU A 728 18.84 1.50 6.48
N MET A 729 18.24 0.53 5.77
CA MET A 729 17.13 -0.29 6.22
C MET A 729 17.37 -1.75 5.82
N ARG A 730 17.44 -2.65 6.80
CA ARG A 730 17.65 -4.09 6.59
C ARG A 730 16.61 -4.91 7.33
N GLY A 731 16.21 -6.02 6.76
CA GLY A 731 15.19 -6.86 7.37
C GLY A 731 14.84 -8.13 6.60
N TYR A 732 13.89 -8.85 7.16
CA TYR A 732 13.29 -10.05 6.58
C TYR A 732 11.81 -9.81 6.30
N GLU A 733 11.33 -10.34 5.19
CA GLU A 733 9.91 -10.42 4.84
C GLU A 733 9.54 -11.88 4.54
N VAL A 734 8.38 -12.31 5.02
CA VAL A 734 7.81 -13.63 4.72
C VAL A 734 6.33 -13.47 4.42
N THR A 735 5.87 -14.06 3.32
CA THR A 735 4.46 -14.32 3.04
C THR A 735 4.26 -15.79 2.77
N ALA A 736 3.21 -16.37 3.33
CA ALA A 736 2.78 -17.71 2.99
C ALA A 736 1.25 -17.74 2.90
N GLU A 737 0.72 -18.39 1.87
CA GLU A 737 -0.70 -18.56 1.61
C GLU A 737 -0.98 -20.02 1.28
N TYR A 738 -2.03 -20.56 1.88
CA TYR A 738 -2.50 -21.90 1.60
C TYR A 738 -4.01 -21.87 1.40
N ASP A 739 -4.49 -22.39 0.27
CA ASP A 739 -5.91 -22.46 -0.08
C ASP A 739 -6.26 -23.88 -0.51
N THR A 740 -7.26 -24.48 0.12
CA THR A 740 -7.75 -25.83 -0.17
C THR A 740 -9.02 -25.83 -1.04
N GLY A 741 -9.42 -24.67 -1.55
CA GLY A 741 -10.74 -24.43 -2.13
C GLY A 741 -11.81 -24.13 -1.07
N LYS A 742 -11.85 -24.92 0.03
CA LYS A 742 -12.83 -24.71 1.12
C LYS A 742 -12.30 -23.88 2.27
N VAL A 743 -11.07 -24.10 2.70
CA VAL A 743 -10.41 -23.37 3.79
C VAL A 743 -9.17 -22.71 3.24
N PHE A 744 -8.95 -21.46 3.63
CA PHE A 744 -7.77 -20.71 3.24
C PHE A 744 -7.15 -19.99 4.43
N GLY A 745 -5.83 -19.82 4.38
CA GLY A 745 -5.07 -19.09 5.38
C GLY A 745 -3.87 -18.39 4.77
N SER A 746 -3.54 -17.23 5.30
CA SER A 746 -2.31 -16.54 4.97
C SER A 746 -1.63 -15.93 6.19
N ILE A 747 -0.31 -15.87 6.13
CA ILE A 747 0.53 -15.13 7.07
C ILE A 747 1.45 -14.20 6.31
N GLY A 748 1.56 -12.98 6.80
CA GLY A 748 2.53 -11.99 6.36
C GLY A 748 3.33 -11.51 7.55
N TRP A 749 4.65 -11.48 7.43
CA TRP A 749 5.56 -11.01 8.47
C TRP A 749 6.63 -10.12 7.86
N ASN A 750 6.93 -9.00 8.52
CA ASN A 750 8.06 -8.14 8.21
C ASN A 750 8.81 -7.80 9.49
N HIS A 751 10.14 -7.89 9.46
CA HIS A 751 11.02 -7.69 10.59
C HIS A 751 12.27 -6.90 10.22
N TYR A 752 12.48 -5.75 10.86
CA TYR A 752 13.69 -4.96 10.69
C TYR A 752 14.77 -5.38 11.67
N THR A 753 15.96 -5.63 11.14
CA THR A 753 17.17 -5.93 11.91
C THR A 753 18.09 -4.73 12.06
N HIS A 754 17.99 -3.76 11.15
CA HIS A 754 18.81 -2.55 11.14
C HIS A 754 18.05 -1.38 10.52
N VAL A 755 18.03 -0.24 11.22
CA VAL A 755 17.65 1.06 10.66
C VAL A 755 18.66 2.08 11.16
N MET A 756 19.22 2.89 10.26
CA MET A 756 20.21 3.91 10.62
C MET A 756 20.17 5.08 9.64
N PHE A 757 20.26 6.30 10.16
CA PHE A 757 20.42 7.52 9.36
C PHE A 757 21.67 8.25 9.83
N CYS A 758 22.58 8.54 8.91
CA CYS A 758 23.87 9.14 9.21
C CYS A 758 24.06 10.44 8.44
N ALA A 759 24.29 11.55 9.15
CA ALA A 759 24.73 12.82 8.57
C ALA A 759 26.16 12.72 8.03
N VAL A 760 26.52 13.66 7.14
CA VAL A 760 27.91 13.89 6.77
C VAL A 760 28.58 14.66 7.92
N PRO A 761 29.79 14.29 8.37
CA PRO A 761 30.46 15.01 9.44
C PRO A 761 30.58 16.52 9.15
N GLY A 762 30.21 17.34 10.13
CA GLY A 762 30.20 18.81 10.00
C GLY A 762 29.04 19.40 9.19
N SER A 763 28.13 18.58 8.64
CA SER A 763 26.97 19.07 7.88
C SER A 763 25.80 19.54 8.77
N ILE A 764 25.87 19.25 10.06
CA ILE A 764 24.88 19.56 11.08
C ILE A 764 25.58 20.13 12.32
N ASN A 765 24.82 20.66 13.28
CA ASN A 765 25.41 21.08 14.55
C ASN A 765 26.18 19.92 15.21
N PRO A 766 27.49 20.09 15.50
CA PRO A 766 28.34 19.05 16.08
C PRO A 766 27.94 18.64 17.51
N GLU A 767 27.05 19.37 18.16
CA GLU A 767 26.45 18.97 19.44
C GLU A 767 25.45 17.81 19.30
N TYR A 768 24.97 17.54 18.07
CA TYR A 768 24.00 16.47 17.81
C TYR A 768 24.64 15.19 17.30
N THR A 769 23.98 14.07 17.58
CA THR A 769 24.43 12.75 17.11
C THR A 769 24.39 12.68 15.58
N GLU A 770 25.52 12.33 14.97
CA GLU A 770 25.63 12.22 13.51
C GLU A 770 24.91 10.99 12.94
N CYS A 771 24.84 9.88 13.69
CA CYS A 771 24.17 8.65 13.27
C CYS A 771 23.16 8.16 14.31
N ALA A 772 21.90 8.03 13.91
CA ALA A 772 20.87 7.49 14.79
C ALA A 772 19.80 6.69 14.01
N ALA A 773 19.30 5.62 14.64
CA ALA A 773 18.21 4.80 14.09
C ALA A 773 16.90 5.57 13.94
N GLY A 774 16.71 6.62 14.73
CA GLY A 774 15.55 7.52 14.66
C GLY A 774 15.67 8.62 13.62
N GLY A 775 16.79 8.76 12.92
CA GLY A 775 17.07 9.98 12.17
C GLY A 775 17.89 10.98 12.99
N ILE A 776 18.42 11.98 12.30
CA ILE A 776 19.20 13.08 12.88
C ILE A 776 18.29 14.22 13.37
N TYR A 777 18.87 15.17 14.13
CA TYR A 777 18.12 16.30 14.70
C TYR A 777 17.33 17.10 13.67
N ASN A 778 16.01 17.23 13.89
CA ASN A 778 15.06 17.90 12.99
C ASN A 778 14.91 17.26 11.60
N SER A 779 15.23 15.97 11.47
CA SER A 779 15.00 15.15 10.27
C SER A 779 13.56 14.70 10.11
N PHE A 780 13.02 14.90 8.89
CA PHE A 780 11.73 14.34 8.49
C PHE A 780 11.72 12.81 8.48
N ALA A 781 12.90 12.17 8.33
CA ALA A 781 13.02 10.72 8.34
C ALA A 781 12.51 10.07 9.65
N LEU A 782 12.51 10.81 10.76
CA LEU A 782 11.99 10.34 12.05
C LEU A 782 10.53 9.87 11.98
N GLN A 783 9.69 10.55 11.19
CA GLN A 783 8.29 10.21 11.02
C GLN A 783 8.09 8.92 10.20
N GLN A 784 9.11 8.52 9.44
CA GLN A 784 9.08 7.43 8.47
C GLN A 784 9.71 6.14 9.03
N VAL A 785 10.16 6.16 10.29
CA VAL A 785 10.76 4.99 10.97
C VAL A 785 9.67 3.96 11.26
N PRO A 786 9.75 2.77 10.65
CA PRO A 786 8.70 1.77 10.74
C PRO A 786 8.69 1.03 12.09
N PRO A 787 7.61 0.29 12.39
CA PRO A 787 7.61 -0.74 13.43
C PRO A 787 8.72 -1.77 13.19
N LYS A 788 9.32 -2.27 14.27
CA LYS A 788 10.31 -3.35 14.20
C LYS A 788 9.73 -4.60 13.58
N ASP A 789 8.49 -4.91 13.95
CA ASP A 789 7.78 -6.09 13.50
C ASP A 789 6.34 -5.75 13.08
N THR A 790 5.89 -6.33 11.98
CA THR A 790 4.47 -6.39 11.63
C THR A 790 4.10 -7.83 11.28
N VAL A 791 2.99 -8.32 11.83
CA VAL A 791 2.47 -9.66 11.57
C VAL A 791 1.00 -9.57 11.21
N THR A 792 0.62 -10.19 10.10
CA THR A 792 -0.74 -10.31 9.62
C THR A 792 -1.07 -11.77 9.47
N VAL A 793 -2.19 -12.21 10.02
CA VAL A 793 -2.73 -13.56 9.81
C VAL A 793 -4.17 -13.42 9.33
N ASN A 794 -4.50 -14.03 8.20
CA ASN A 794 -5.87 -14.09 7.69
C ASN A 794 -6.30 -15.56 7.60
N LEU A 795 -7.45 -15.89 8.15
CA LEU A 795 -8.01 -17.25 8.15
C LEU A 795 -9.46 -17.19 7.70
N GLY A 796 -9.87 -18.08 6.81
CA GLY A 796 -11.26 -18.11 6.35
C GLY A 796 -11.68 -19.44 5.77
N SER A 797 -12.99 -19.56 5.56
CA SER A 797 -13.63 -20.74 4.99
C SER A 797 -14.76 -20.33 4.06
N ARG A 798 -14.95 -21.14 3.02
CA ARG A 798 -16.02 -21.05 2.04
C ARG A 798 -17.08 -22.13 2.34
N PHE A 799 -18.34 -21.77 2.22
CA PHE A 799 -19.51 -22.59 2.49
C PHE A 799 -20.55 -22.39 1.38
N LEU A 800 -21.56 -23.27 1.33
CA LEU A 800 -22.69 -23.18 0.39
C LEU A 800 -22.23 -23.14 -1.08
N ASP A 801 -21.35 -24.07 -1.46
CA ASP A 801 -20.73 -24.13 -2.80
C ASP A 801 -20.06 -22.78 -3.15
N ASP A 802 -19.18 -22.33 -2.25
CA ASP A 802 -18.42 -21.08 -2.31
C ASP A 802 -19.24 -19.78 -2.33
N LYS A 803 -20.55 -19.85 -2.13
CA LYS A 803 -21.39 -18.65 -2.04
C LYS A 803 -21.19 -17.86 -0.75
N LEU A 804 -20.81 -18.49 0.36
CA LEU A 804 -20.58 -17.83 1.63
C LEU A 804 -19.12 -17.96 2.03
N THR A 805 -18.39 -16.85 2.05
CA THR A 805 -17.04 -16.77 2.63
C THR A 805 -17.12 -16.11 4.00
N VAL A 806 -16.53 -16.73 5.02
CA VAL A 806 -16.40 -16.14 6.37
C VAL A 806 -14.95 -16.24 6.80
N GLY A 807 -14.43 -15.17 7.41
CA GLY A 807 -13.07 -15.20 7.92
C GLY A 807 -12.77 -14.15 8.97
N THR A 808 -11.54 -14.21 9.45
CA THR A 808 -10.97 -13.27 10.41
C THR A 808 -9.56 -12.85 9.99
N ARG A 809 -9.22 -11.60 10.27
CA ARG A 809 -7.87 -11.06 10.11
C ARG A 809 -7.34 -10.59 11.45
N PHE A 810 -6.16 -11.06 11.82
CA PHE A 810 -5.39 -10.59 12.97
C PHE A 810 -4.22 -9.75 12.46
N ASN A 811 -4.13 -8.50 12.90
CA ASN A 811 -3.03 -7.60 12.58
C ASN A 811 -2.30 -7.21 13.86
N TRP A 812 -1.02 -7.55 13.98
CA TRP A 812 -0.15 -7.12 15.07
C TRP A 812 0.92 -6.17 14.58
N ILE A 813 1.03 -5.04 15.26
CA ILE A 813 2.02 -3.99 15.01
C ILE A 813 2.88 -3.85 16.25
N GLY A 814 4.18 -4.07 16.08
CA GLY A 814 5.18 -3.97 17.14
C GLY A 814 5.55 -2.52 17.50
N SER A 815 6.51 -2.39 18.41
CA SER A 815 7.10 -1.08 18.75
C SER A 815 7.82 -0.49 17.55
N ARG A 816 7.97 0.83 17.52
CA ARG A 816 8.89 1.51 16.59
C ARG A 816 10.29 0.86 16.69
N TYR A 817 11.01 0.77 15.57
CA TYR A 817 12.33 0.14 15.53
C TYR A 817 13.30 0.69 16.59
N THR A 818 13.26 2.00 16.83
CA THR A 818 14.03 2.65 17.90
C THR A 818 13.12 3.12 19.04
N GLU A 819 13.57 2.87 20.27
CA GLU A 819 12.91 3.30 21.50
C GLU A 819 13.20 4.77 21.80
N GLY A 820 12.42 5.37 22.69
CA GLY A 820 12.58 6.75 23.15
C GLY A 820 11.97 7.83 22.25
N ILE A 821 11.70 7.57 20.96
CA ILE A 821 11.10 8.61 20.11
C ILE A 821 9.73 9.04 20.62
N GLY A 822 9.58 10.35 20.87
CA GLY A 822 8.34 10.97 21.33
C GLY A 822 8.12 10.87 22.84
N ASP A 823 9.13 10.46 23.63
CA ASP A 823 9.06 10.43 25.10
C ASP A 823 9.38 11.77 25.79
N GLY A 824 9.87 12.76 25.02
CA GLY A 824 10.15 14.11 25.49
C GLY A 824 11.39 14.26 26.39
N SER A 825 12.17 13.20 26.61
CA SER A 825 13.33 13.26 27.51
C SER A 825 14.52 14.01 26.89
N GLU A 826 15.26 14.77 27.70
CA GLU A 826 16.43 15.55 27.23
C GLU A 826 17.52 14.65 26.62
N LYS A 827 17.66 13.42 27.14
CA LYS A 827 18.56 12.39 26.55
C LYS A 827 18.11 12.02 25.14
N THR A 828 16.81 11.88 24.91
CA THR A 828 16.21 11.56 23.62
C THR A 828 16.35 12.71 22.61
N ILE A 829 16.19 13.96 23.06
CA ILE A 829 16.35 15.19 22.27
C ILE A 829 17.73 15.26 21.63
N GLN A 830 18.77 14.92 22.39
CA GLN A 830 20.16 14.95 21.92
C GLN A 830 20.56 13.69 21.12
N SER A 831 19.96 12.52 21.39
CA SER A 831 20.38 11.23 20.81
C SER A 831 19.52 10.68 19.66
N LEU A 832 18.26 11.09 19.53
CA LEU A 832 17.30 10.56 18.52
C LEU A 832 16.82 11.61 17.52
N GLY A 833 17.37 12.81 17.59
CA GLY A 833 17.06 13.87 16.65
C GLY A 833 15.68 14.55 16.82
N VAL A 834 15.09 14.46 18.01
CA VAL A 834 13.78 15.04 18.32
C VAL A 834 13.92 16.52 18.70
N GLY A 835 13.86 17.40 17.71
CA GLY A 835 13.78 18.85 17.93
C GLY A 835 12.33 19.35 17.85
N SER A 836 12.05 20.22 16.88
CA SER A 836 10.69 20.68 16.55
C SER A 836 9.84 19.60 15.86
N ILE A 837 10.44 18.48 15.46
CA ILE A 837 9.74 17.29 14.99
C ILE A 837 9.40 16.40 16.19
N GLN A 838 8.12 16.09 16.32
CA GLN A 838 7.52 15.27 17.34
C GLN A 838 6.77 14.12 16.65
N ALA A 839 7.42 12.97 16.56
CA ALA A 839 6.78 11.79 16.00
C ALA A 839 5.81 11.17 17.01
N SER A 840 4.63 10.75 16.52
CA SER A 840 3.59 10.24 17.40
C SER A 840 4.08 9.03 18.18
N LYS A 841 3.71 8.99 19.46
CA LYS A 841 3.95 7.83 20.31
C LYS A 841 2.90 6.76 19.99
N TRP A 842 3.33 5.52 19.83
CA TRP A 842 2.44 4.37 19.85
C TRP A 842 3.03 3.26 20.70
N ASN A 843 2.15 2.45 21.28
CA ASN A 843 2.52 1.19 21.93
C ASN A 843 2.14 0.04 21.00
N PRO A 844 2.78 -1.14 21.08
CA PRO A 844 2.36 -2.31 20.33
C PRO A 844 0.86 -2.59 20.47
N TYR A 845 0.21 -2.96 19.38
CA TYR A 845 -1.22 -3.25 19.37
C TYR A 845 -1.55 -4.41 18.44
N ALA A 846 -2.66 -5.07 18.76
CA ALA A 846 -3.26 -6.10 17.92
C ALA A 846 -4.70 -5.73 17.61
N LEU A 847 -5.10 -5.87 16.35
CA LEU A 847 -6.46 -5.69 15.86
C LEU A 847 -6.99 -7.02 15.35
N ILE A 848 -8.26 -7.28 15.63
CA ILE A 848 -8.98 -8.47 15.14
C ILE A 848 -10.17 -7.95 14.33
N ASP A 849 -10.24 -8.37 13.08
CA ASP A 849 -11.34 -8.06 12.18
C ASP A 849 -12.10 -9.35 11.86
N LEU A 850 -13.42 -9.25 11.69
CA LEU A 850 -14.28 -10.31 11.17
C LEU A 850 -14.87 -9.87 9.84
N TYR A 851 -15.01 -10.79 8.89
CA TYR A 851 -15.69 -10.51 7.63
C TYR A 851 -16.54 -11.69 7.16
N ALA A 852 -17.58 -11.37 6.41
CA ALA A 852 -18.39 -12.33 5.68
C ALA A 852 -18.80 -11.73 4.32
N SER A 853 -18.69 -12.53 3.27
CA SER A 853 -19.14 -12.19 1.92
C SER A 853 -20.11 -13.27 1.44
N TYR A 854 -21.29 -12.89 0.97
CA TYR A 854 -22.34 -13.81 0.53
C TYR A 854 -22.81 -13.47 -0.90
N GLN A 855 -22.57 -14.39 -1.83
CA GLN A 855 -23.07 -14.33 -3.20
C GLN A 855 -24.49 -14.94 -3.25
N LEU A 856 -25.51 -14.09 -3.20
CA LEU A 856 -26.91 -14.55 -3.22
C LEU A 856 -27.26 -15.24 -4.56
N ASN A 857 -26.86 -14.63 -5.66
CA ASN A 857 -27.00 -15.15 -7.03
C ASN A 857 -26.02 -14.42 -7.95
N LYS A 858 -25.99 -14.71 -9.26
CA LYS A 858 -25.06 -14.05 -10.20
C LYS A 858 -25.19 -12.51 -10.23
N ASN A 859 -26.35 -11.97 -9.86
CA ASN A 859 -26.67 -10.55 -9.90
C ASN A 859 -26.45 -9.83 -8.57
N ALA A 860 -26.35 -10.51 -7.44
CA ALA A 860 -26.37 -9.86 -6.12
C ALA A 860 -25.37 -10.49 -5.13
N SER A 861 -24.57 -9.64 -4.49
CA SER A 861 -23.66 -10.01 -3.40
C SER A 861 -23.78 -9.06 -2.21
N PHE A 862 -23.45 -9.58 -1.03
CA PHE A 862 -23.49 -8.87 0.25
C PHE A 862 -22.15 -9.05 0.95
N ASP A 863 -21.61 -7.97 1.50
CA ASP A 863 -20.39 -7.98 2.31
C ASP A 863 -20.68 -7.36 3.68
N LEU A 864 -20.11 -7.94 4.73
CA LEU A 864 -20.22 -7.48 6.10
C LEU A 864 -18.86 -7.59 6.79
N ASN A 865 -18.45 -6.53 7.48
CA ASN A 865 -17.18 -6.46 8.20
C ASN A 865 -17.38 -5.86 9.59
N ILE A 866 -16.68 -6.40 10.58
CA ILE A 866 -16.47 -5.77 11.89
C ILE A 866 -14.97 -5.59 12.08
N ASP A 867 -14.47 -4.37 11.94
CA ASP A 867 -13.07 -4.07 12.21
C ASP A 867 -12.86 -3.72 13.68
N ASN A 868 -11.66 -4.00 14.19
CA ASN A 868 -11.29 -3.73 15.58
C ASN A 868 -12.34 -4.30 16.56
N LEU A 869 -12.66 -5.60 16.41
CA LEU A 869 -13.68 -6.34 17.16
C LEU A 869 -13.57 -6.14 18.68
N THR A 870 -12.34 -6.06 19.19
CA THR A 870 -12.02 -5.89 20.62
C THR A 870 -12.14 -4.43 21.10
N ASP A 871 -12.52 -3.51 20.22
CA ASP A 871 -12.65 -2.08 20.47
C ASP A 871 -11.40 -1.48 21.15
N ARG A 872 -10.23 -1.89 20.65
CA ARG A 872 -8.92 -1.46 21.11
C ARG A 872 -8.73 0.04 20.85
N TYR A 873 -8.25 0.76 21.86
CA TYR A 873 -7.70 2.10 21.74
C TYR A 873 -6.21 2.00 21.36
N TYR A 874 -5.86 2.59 20.22
CA TYR A 874 -4.50 2.55 19.67
C TYR A 874 -4.24 3.83 18.86
N VAL A 875 -2.97 4.18 18.67
CA VAL A 875 -2.51 5.18 17.70
C VAL A 875 -1.80 4.43 16.60
N GLU A 876 -2.09 4.77 15.35
CA GLU A 876 -1.51 4.07 14.21
C GLU A 876 0.00 4.28 14.13
N ALA A 877 0.71 3.19 13.83
CA ALA A 877 2.12 3.28 13.55
C ALA A 877 2.38 4.23 12.37
N MET A 878 3.41 5.05 12.51
CA MET A 878 3.80 6.09 11.55
C MET A 878 2.78 7.19 11.28
N SER A 879 1.68 7.26 12.05
CA SER A 879 0.85 8.46 12.03
C SER A 879 1.69 9.66 12.45
N ILE A 880 1.69 10.73 11.65
CA ILE A 880 2.40 11.98 11.98
C ILE A 880 1.70 12.77 13.11
N MET A 881 0.48 12.36 13.47
CA MET A 881 -0.34 12.99 14.52
C MET A 881 -0.74 11.97 15.59
N PRO A 882 -0.81 12.36 16.87
CA PRO A 882 -1.23 11.47 17.95
C PRO A 882 -2.77 11.33 17.99
N GLN A 883 -3.39 11.07 16.84
CA GLN A 883 -4.81 10.74 16.73
C GLN A 883 -4.97 9.23 16.95
N PRO A 884 -5.90 8.79 17.83
CA PRO A 884 -6.15 7.37 17.98
C PRO A 884 -6.88 6.86 16.74
N GLY A 885 -6.63 5.61 16.35
CA GLY A 885 -7.36 4.97 15.26
C GLY A 885 -8.84 4.69 15.60
N PRO A 886 -9.65 4.32 14.60
CA PRO A 886 -11.07 4.04 14.80
C PRO A 886 -11.30 2.90 15.81
N GLY A 887 -12.28 3.10 16.68
CA GLY A 887 -12.86 2.02 17.48
C GLY A 887 -13.56 0.96 16.61
N ARG A 888 -14.15 -0.03 17.26
CA ARG A 888 -14.96 -1.07 16.62
C ARG A 888 -15.96 -0.52 15.59
N THR A 889 -15.82 -0.92 14.34
CA THR A 889 -16.64 -0.37 13.26
C THR A 889 -17.34 -1.50 12.52
N LEU A 890 -18.68 -1.44 12.44
CA LEU A 890 -19.46 -2.30 11.55
C LEU A 890 -19.56 -1.63 10.18
N ARG A 891 -19.31 -2.37 9.12
CA ARG A 891 -19.56 -1.95 7.74
C ARG A 891 -20.28 -3.04 6.99
N GLY A 892 -21.07 -2.64 6.00
CA GLY A 892 -21.62 -3.59 5.04
C GLY A 892 -21.86 -2.96 3.68
N SER A 893 -21.94 -3.79 2.65
CA SER A 893 -22.32 -3.35 1.31
C SER A 893 -23.14 -4.39 0.58
N VAL A 894 -23.94 -3.90 -0.37
CA VAL A 894 -24.68 -4.69 -1.35
C VAL A 894 -24.20 -4.29 -2.73
N THR A 895 -23.83 -5.27 -3.55
CA THR A 895 -23.50 -5.05 -4.96
C THR A 895 -24.55 -5.76 -5.82
N LEU A 896 -25.14 -5.02 -6.75
CA LEU A 896 -26.07 -5.51 -7.75
C LEU A 896 -25.46 -5.35 -9.14
N LYS A 897 -25.55 -6.39 -9.97
CA LYS A 897 -25.12 -6.41 -11.36
C LYS A 897 -26.30 -6.81 -12.25
N PHE A 898 -26.52 -6.06 -13.33
CA PHE A 898 -27.60 -6.28 -14.30
C PHE A 898 -27.02 -6.56 -15.68
#